data_AF-A0A7E6FEJ1-F1
#
_entry.id   AF-A0A7E6FEJ1-F1
#
_cell.length_a   1.000
_cell.length_b   1.000
_cell.length_c   1.000
_cell.angle_alpha   90.00
_cell.angle_beta   90.00
_cell.angle_gamma   90.00
#
_symmetry.space_group_name_H-M   'P 1'
#
loop_
_entity.id
_entity.type
_entity.pdbx_description
1 polymer ?
#
loop_
_entity_poly.entity_id
_entity_poly.type
_entity_poly.pdbx_seq_one_letter_code
_entity_poly.pdbx_strand_id
1 'polypeptide(L)'
;MGWKRTKFSNLETEDLVEQPPSLKIMSPSGIDKKRIFRDIILCIIFLICGILIGWFSKSTHHEKKTFKCINHNSATPSTSPDHSNQFFTSYSTTESHLLRDDPIEKILANLDKQRIKSNLRDYTQKPRLTGTPGEKELVDKIFNTWKENGLTGVVITPYRILMSYPNITQPNQIEIRFQNQTVFTSHFYEKTLRKEDDSSKLVPPYNSFAPSGIAEGPLIYVNYGRIEDFQYLHKNHSVNFKGSIVIARYGKIFRGDKLKIAAQYNASGMILYTDPADFNIGENKTYPDTWWLPEQAVQRGTVGGDGDYLTPLYPATEDAYRISLAEARKLLPKIPCQPIGYGDAQVLLSEMDGEVVPSDWQGKLPITYKIGPGHVNSSLTVRLQVNNYESITTTWNVIGYIKGELEPDRYVILGNHHDSWVYSAVDPLSGAASLTEITRVLGNMSKEGWKPRRTIVFCSWGGEEQGLIGSTEWVEEHMKELYERGVAYLNVDYALDFYEKLSINTSPLLQDVMYKSAKKVPNPSPHHNGTTLYDNWKHQYPEGDEPKVSYSLGSGSDMATFYQRAGVPSMDFFYTYDSEKWKTLSYPSYHTAYDTFYYYTKFVDPSFNYTLAISQLWSILACYLAEDKILEFDLRRYSNIIAVSVYDLCKKHDHIFSNRSVNIESLHDASKKFVQATEKFHDFYKPKIDADNPLQVRILNDKMIQLERTFIDPEGIIGKRQYKHVIFAPMEHDAYSDASFPGIKECIWKIENENADVWEELKQQISVATYTILTAAESLDEIGLGFNRANHTE
;
A
#
# COMPACT_ATOMS: atom_id res chain seq x y z
N MET A 1 -60.63 -35.11 24.49
CA MET A 1 -61.95 -34.42 24.59
C MET A 1 -61.82 -33.17 23.74
N GLY A 2 -62.69 -32.79 22.82
CA GLY A 2 -64.14 -32.97 22.77
C GLY A 2 -64.70 -31.68 22.16
N TRP A 3 -64.47 -31.53 20.85
CA TRP A 3 -65.17 -30.68 19.88
C TRP A 3 -66.32 -29.77 20.35
N LYS A 4 -66.33 -28.52 19.85
CA LYS A 4 -67.54 -27.93 19.23
C LYS A 4 -67.20 -26.84 18.20
N ARG A 5 -67.84 -26.92 17.03
CA ARG A 5 -67.81 -25.94 15.92
C ARG A 5 -69.16 -25.23 15.83
N THR A 6 -69.14 -23.94 15.49
CA THR A 6 -70.25 -23.13 14.90
C THR A 6 -69.66 -21.77 14.50
N LYS A 7 -70.08 -21.07 13.44
CA LYS A 7 -70.63 -21.43 12.11
C LYS A 7 -70.47 -20.16 11.21
N PHE A 8 -70.44 -20.31 9.89
CA PHE A 8 -70.17 -19.21 8.93
C PHE A 8 -71.34 -18.21 8.73
N SER A 9 -70.99 -17.00 8.29
CA SER A 9 -71.81 -16.15 7.39
C SER A 9 -70.87 -15.30 6.48
N ASN A 10 -71.28 -15.04 5.23
CA ASN A 10 -70.43 -14.60 4.12
C ASN A 10 -70.48 -13.08 3.83
N LEU A 11 -69.51 -12.60 3.04
CA LEU A 11 -69.52 -11.61 1.92
C LEU A 11 -68.02 -11.28 1.63
N GLU A 12 -67.40 -11.70 0.51
CA GLU A 12 -67.41 -11.09 -0.84
C GLU A 12 -66.86 -9.63 -0.85
N THR A 13 -65.87 -9.23 -1.67
CA THR A 13 -65.08 -9.90 -2.76
C THR A 13 -63.81 -9.11 -3.09
N GLU A 14 -62.85 -9.74 -3.81
CA GLU A 14 -61.80 -9.15 -4.69
C GLU A 14 -60.69 -8.25 -4.06
N ASP A 15 -59.44 -8.19 -4.53
CA ASP A 15 -58.50 -9.11 -5.21
C ASP A 15 -57.14 -8.37 -5.32
N LEU A 16 -55.93 -8.94 -5.45
CA LEU A 16 -55.43 -10.32 -5.40
C LEU A 16 -53.92 -10.28 -5.02
N VAL A 17 -53.33 -11.36 -4.48
CA VAL A 17 -51.86 -11.53 -4.36
C VAL A 17 -51.50 -12.97 -4.75
N GLU A 18 -50.74 -13.15 -5.83
CA GLU A 18 -50.28 -14.47 -6.27
C GLU A 18 -49.12 -15.00 -5.40
N GLN A 19 -49.23 -16.25 -4.97
CA GLN A 19 -48.14 -17.03 -4.37
C GLN A 19 -47.50 -17.97 -5.43
N PRO A 20 -46.22 -18.33 -5.30
CA PRO A 20 -45.51 -19.12 -6.30
C PRO A 20 -45.98 -20.59 -6.35
N PRO A 21 -45.86 -21.26 -7.53
CA PRO A 21 -46.41 -22.59 -7.74
C PRO A 21 -45.58 -23.72 -7.09
N SER A 22 -46.29 -24.73 -6.61
CA SER A 22 -45.72 -25.95 -6.03
C SER A 22 -45.24 -26.95 -7.09
N LEU A 23 -44.09 -27.61 -6.82
CA LEU A 23 -43.60 -28.71 -7.66
C LEU A 23 -44.55 -29.92 -7.64
N LYS A 24 -44.99 -30.37 -8.83
CA LYS A 24 -45.59 -31.69 -9.00
C LYS A 24 -44.51 -32.76 -9.15
N ILE A 25 -44.51 -33.75 -8.26
CA ILE A 25 -43.70 -34.96 -8.40
C ILE A 25 -44.38 -35.89 -9.41
N MET A 26 -43.71 -36.21 -10.52
CA MET A 26 -44.13 -37.27 -11.45
C MET A 26 -43.43 -38.59 -11.12
N SER A 27 -44.17 -39.70 -11.21
CA SER A 27 -43.65 -41.05 -10.98
C SER A 27 -42.82 -41.56 -12.16
N PRO A 28 -41.71 -42.29 -11.93
CA PRO A 28 -40.88 -42.83 -13.00
C PRO A 28 -41.46 -44.11 -13.61
N SER A 29 -41.97 -44.02 -14.84
CA SER A 29 -42.35 -45.19 -15.65
C SER A 29 -41.64 -45.16 -17.01
N GLY A 30 -40.81 -46.18 -17.29
CA GLY A 30 -40.22 -46.40 -18.61
C GLY A 30 -38.73 -46.07 -18.75
N ILE A 31 -37.86 -46.78 -18.03
CA ILE A 31 -36.43 -46.81 -18.37
C ILE A 31 -36.26 -47.61 -19.67
N ASP A 32 -36.01 -46.92 -20.78
CA ASP A 32 -35.69 -47.56 -22.05
C ASP A 32 -34.27 -48.16 -21.99
N LYS A 33 -34.23 -49.48 -21.76
CA LYS A 33 -32.99 -50.26 -21.70
C LYS A 33 -32.17 -50.18 -22.99
N LYS A 34 -32.78 -49.92 -24.16
CA LYS A 34 -32.04 -49.76 -25.43
C LYS A 34 -31.25 -48.45 -25.45
N ARG A 35 -31.80 -47.37 -24.87
CA ARG A 35 -31.11 -46.09 -24.78
C ARG A 35 -29.89 -46.17 -23.85
N ILE A 36 -30.04 -46.77 -22.66
CA ILE A 36 -28.91 -47.00 -21.75
C ILE A 36 -27.83 -47.88 -22.42
N PHE A 37 -28.22 -48.95 -23.11
CA PHE A 37 -27.26 -49.83 -23.78
C PHE A 37 -26.49 -49.12 -24.91
N ARG A 38 -27.17 -48.27 -25.70
CA ARG A 38 -26.54 -47.42 -26.72
C ARG A 38 -25.56 -46.42 -26.11
N ASP A 39 -25.95 -45.77 -25.02
CA ASP A 39 -25.15 -44.73 -24.39
C ASP A 39 -23.90 -45.34 -23.70
N ILE A 40 -24.01 -46.56 -23.15
CA ILE A 40 -22.85 -47.37 -22.70
C ILE A 40 -21.92 -47.73 -23.86
N ILE A 41 -22.45 -48.17 -25.02
CA ILE A 41 -21.64 -48.48 -26.20
C ILE A 41 -20.88 -47.23 -26.69
N LEU A 42 -21.52 -46.06 -26.69
CA LEU A 42 -20.86 -44.79 -27.03
C LEU A 42 -19.71 -44.48 -26.08
N CYS A 43 -19.89 -44.63 -24.76
CA CYS A 43 -18.81 -44.44 -23.80
C CYS A 43 -17.64 -45.42 -24.02
N ILE A 44 -17.91 -46.69 -24.36
CA ILE A 44 -16.88 -47.69 -24.68
C ILE A 44 -16.12 -47.31 -25.95
N ILE A 45 -16.81 -46.84 -27.00
CA ILE A 45 -16.18 -46.38 -28.25
C ILE A 45 -15.27 -45.18 -27.97
N PHE A 46 -15.72 -44.18 -27.22
CA PHE A 46 -14.88 -43.03 -26.84
C PHE A 46 -13.65 -43.45 -26.03
N LEU A 47 -13.78 -44.40 -25.10
CA LEU A 47 -12.66 -44.95 -24.34
C LEU A 47 -11.64 -45.65 -25.26
N ILE A 48 -12.10 -46.49 -26.18
CA ILE A 48 -11.25 -47.19 -27.15
C ILE A 48 -10.55 -46.19 -28.08
N CYS A 49 -11.25 -45.17 -28.59
CA CYS A 49 -10.66 -44.10 -29.39
C CYS A 49 -9.58 -43.34 -28.60
N GLY A 50 -9.83 -43.00 -27.33
CA GLY A 50 -8.84 -42.35 -26.46
C GLY A 50 -7.59 -43.21 -26.23
N ILE A 51 -7.76 -44.52 -26.00
CA ILE A 51 -6.66 -45.48 -25.85
C ILE A 51 -5.86 -45.60 -27.16
N LEU A 52 -6.53 -45.69 -28.31
CA LEU A 52 -5.86 -45.76 -29.62
C LEU A 52 -5.11 -44.48 -29.96
N ILE A 53 -5.69 -43.30 -29.70
CA ILE A 53 -5.01 -42.01 -29.86
C ILE A 53 -3.76 -41.95 -28.96
N GLY A 54 -3.87 -42.35 -27.70
CA GLY A 54 -2.73 -42.43 -26.78
C GLY A 54 -1.66 -43.43 -27.23
N TRP A 55 -2.06 -44.56 -27.81
CA TRP A 55 -1.14 -45.60 -28.32
C TRP A 55 -0.37 -45.14 -29.56
N PHE A 56 -1.06 -44.56 -30.56
CA PHE A 56 -0.43 -44.02 -31.76
C PHE A 56 0.39 -42.75 -31.48
N SER A 57 -0.07 -41.87 -30.59
CA SER A 57 0.69 -40.68 -30.16
C SER A 57 2.00 -41.04 -29.44
N LYS A 58 2.08 -42.22 -28.83
CA LYS A 58 3.30 -42.73 -28.15
C LYS A 58 4.29 -43.42 -29.10
N SER A 59 3.92 -43.66 -30.36
CA SER A 59 4.75 -44.39 -31.33
C SER A 59 5.62 -43.50 -32.24
N THR A 60 5.56 -42.18 -32.11
CA THR A 60 6.37 -41.24 -32.92
C THR A 60 7.03 -40.17 -32.04
N HIS A 61 8.16 -40.53 -31.42
CA HIS A 61 9.33 -39.70 -31.08
C HIS A 61 10.09 -40.22 -29.84
N HIS A 62 10.91 -41.25 -30.03
CA HIS A 62 12.00 -41.56 -29.11
C HIS A 62 13.20 -42.18 -29.86
N GLU A 63 14.14 -41.33 -30.27
CA GLU A 63 15.55 -41.70 -30.25
C GLU A 63 16.29 -40.81 -29.26
N LYS A 64 16.72 -41.42 -28.14
CA LYS A 64 17.67 -40.82 -27.21
C LYS A 64 19.07 -41.05 -27.75
N LYS A 65 19.80 -40.00 -28.13
CA LYS A 65 21.27 -40.08 -28.25
C LYS A 65 21.94 -39.84 -26.89
N THR A 66 21.97 -40.90 -26.08
CA THR A 66 22.97 -41.02 -25.01
C THR A 66 24.32 -41.37 -25.62
N PHE A 67 25.32 -40.50 -25.49
CA PHE A 67 26.70 -40.88 -25.77
C PHE A 67 27.19 -41.85 -24.70
N LYS A 68 27.66 -43.03 -25.11
CA LYS A 68 28.36 -44.00 -24.27
C LYS A 68 29.78 -44.13 -24.80
N CYS A 69 30.76 -44.17 -23.90
CA CYS A 69 32.14 -44.46 -24.28
C CYS A 69 32.21 -45.82 -24.99
N ILE A 70 32.93 -45.89 -26.10
CA ILE A 70 33.30 -47.14 -26.77
C ILE A 70 34.80 -47.32 -26.60
N ASN A 71 35.18 -48.37 -25.86
CA ASN A 71 36.48 -49.00 -26.07
C ASN A 71 36.33 -50.00 -27.21
N HIS A 72 37.21 -49.94 -28.21
CA HIS A 72 37.54 -51.10 -29.02
C HIS A 72 39.04 -51.13 -29.29
N ASN A 73 39.66 -52.25 -28.93
CA ASN A 73 41.10 -52.48 -29.07
C ASN A 73 41.51 -52.71 -30.54
N SER A 74 42.67 -52.20 -30.93
CA SER A 74 43.51 -52.79 -31.97
C SER A 74 45.01 -52.52 -31.71
N ALA A 75 45.80 -53.60 -31.75
CA ALA A 75 47.28 -53.65 -31.92
C ALA A 75 48.23 -52.91 -30.93
N THR A 76 48.71 -53.67 -29.93
CA THR A 76 50.11 -53.92 -29.50
C THR A 76 51.31 -53.18 -30.18
N PRO A 77 52.52 -53.13 -29.57
CA PRO A 77 52.87 -52.64 -28.22
C PRO A 77 54.21 -51.83 -28.16
N SER A 78 54.38 -50.85 -27.25
CA SER A 78 55.72 -50.34 -26.92
C SER A 78 55.85 -49.71 -25.52
N THR A 79 56.72 -50.34 -24.72
CA THR A 79 57.64 -49.80 -23.70
C THR A 79 57.34 -48.48 -22.95
N SER A 80 57.33 -48.63 -21.61
CA SER A 80 57.67 -47.68 -20.52
C SER A 80 58.73 -46.58 -20.83
N PRO A 81 58.85 -45.47 -20.03
CA PRO A 81 58.51 -45.41 -18.58
C PRO A 81 57.87 -44.11 -18.02
N ASP A 82 57.43 -44.25 -16.77
CA ASP A 82 57.47 -43.29 -15.65
C ASP A 82 57.90 -41.83 -15.93
N HIS A 83 57.02 -40.85 -15.66
CA HIS A 83 57.40 -39.51 -15.20
C HIS A 83 56.25 -38.71 -14.55
N SER A 84 56.50 -38.31 -13.30
CA SER A 84 56.12 -37.04 -12.63
C SER A 84 54.66 -36.58 -12.49
N ASN A 85 54.33 -36.31 -11.21
CA ASN A 85 53.48 -35.22 -10.76
C ASN A 85 53.48 -33.97 -11.67
N GLN A 86 52.32 -33.62 -12.23
CA GLN A 86 51.82 -32.25 -12.34
C GLN A 86 50.44 -32.28 -13.02
N PHE A 87 49.41 -31.74 -12.36
CA PHE A 87 48.32 -30.93 -12.94
C PHE A 87 47.34 -30.51 -11.83
N PHE A 88 47.86 -29.84 -10.79
CA PHE A 88 47.09 -28.77 -10.16
C PHE A 88 47.09 -27.60 -11.16
N THR A 89 46.11 -27.54 -12.06
CA THR A 89 45.82 -26.30 -12.78
C THR A 89 45.12 -25.37 -11.83
N SER A 90 45.89 -24.47 -11.23
CA SER A 90 45.37 -23.26 -10.59
C SER A 90 44.35 -22.59 -11.51
N TYR A 91 43.12 -22.43 -11.04
CA TYR A 91 42.28 -21.37 -11.57
C TYR A 91 42.96 -20.06 -11.21
N SER A 92 43.65 -19.49 -12.19
CA SER A 92 44.27 -18.19 -12.06
C SER A 92 43.14 -17.17 -11.90
N THR A 93 42.94 -16.71 -10.67
CA THR A 93 42.32 -15.42 -10.38
C THR A 93 43.27 -14.32 -10.87
N THR A 94 43.43 -14.20 -12.19
CA THR A 94 43.91 -12.95 -12.78
C THR A 94 42.87 -11.90 -12.47
N GLU A 95 43.23 -11.01 -11.55
CA GLU A 95 42.56 -9.75 -11.27
C GLU A 95 42.46 -8.93 -12.55
N SER A 96 41.40 -9.13 -13.34
CA SER A 96 40.91 -8.10 -14.25
C SER A 96 40.06 -7.10 -13.47
N HIS A 97 40.57 -6.61 -12.33
CA HIS A 97 40.16 -5.35 -11.72
C HIS A 97 40.70 -4.19 -12.58
N LEU A 98 40.34 -4.19 -13.86
CA LEU A 98 40.29 -2.98 -14.65
C LEU A 98 39.28 -2.10 -13.94
N LEU A 99 39.77 -0.99 -13.38
CA LEU A 99 39.04 0.07 -12.68
C LEU A 99 37.56 0.17 -13.12
N ARG A 100 36.67 -0.58 -12.45
CA ARG A 100 35.24 -0.27 -12.46
C ARG A 100 35.13 0.94 -11.56
N ASP A 101 34.79 2.09 -12.13
CA ASP A 101 34.46 3.28 -11.34
C ASP A 101 33.42 2.91 -10.29
N ASP A 102 33.50 3.50 -9.09
CA ASP A 102 32.55 3.24 -8.00
C ASP A 102 31.12 3.47 -8.53
N PRO A 103 30.22 2.47 -8.47
CA PRO A 103 28.84 2.65 -8.95
C PRO A 103 28.13 3.82 -8.27
N ILE A 104 28.50 4.15 -7.02
CA ILE A 104 27.97 5.29 -6.29
C ILE A 104 28.46 6.61 -6.91
N GLU A 105 29.74 6.71 -7.28
CA GLU A 105 30.28 7.87 -8.01
C GLU A 105 29.62 8.01 -9.39
N LYS A 106 29.41 6.89 -10.11
CA LYS A 106 28.65 6.90 -11.38
C LYS A 106 27.23 7.39 -11.22
N ILE A 107 26.50 6.92 -10.19
CA ILE A 107 25.13 7.37 -9.90
C ILE A 107 25.10 8.88 -9.63
N LEU A 108 25.97 9.37 -8.74
CA LEU A 108 26.05 10.78 -8.38
C LEU A 108 26.41 11.68 -9.56
N ALA A 109 27.30 11.23 -10.45
CA ALA A 109 27.74 11.99 -11.62
C ALA A 109 26.75 11.98 -12.80
N ASN A 110 25.85 10.99 -12.89
CA ASN A 110 25.02 10.77 -14.08
C ASN A 110 23.51 11.05 -13.90
N LEU A 111 22.98 11.11 -12.67
CA LEU A 111 21.59 11.53 -12.44
C LEU A 111 21.44 13.02 -12.72
N ASP A 112 20.55 13.39 -13.66
CA ASP A 112 20.36 14.79 -14.08
C ASP A 112 18.98 15.32 -13.71
N LYS A 113 18.96 16.34 -12.86
CA LYS A 113 17.75 17.06 -12.45
C LYS A 113 16.98 17.73 -13.60
N GLN A 114 17.64 18.09 -14.71
CA GLN A 114 16.94 18.59 -15.90
C GLN A 114 16.18 17.47 -16.63
N ARG A 115 16.70 16.24 -16.60
CA ARG A 115 15.98 15.06 -17.12
C ARG A 115 14.79 14.71 -16.26
N ILE A 116 14.93 14.70 -14.93
CA ILE A 116 13.80 14.53 -14.01
C ILE A 116 12.73 15.60 -14.26
N LYS A 117 13.13 16.87 -14.38
CA LYS A 117 12.23 17.99 -14.71
C LYS A 117 11.55 17.84 -16.08
N SER A 118 12.23 17.26 -17.06
CA SER A 118 11.65 16.97 -18.38
C SER A 118 10.65 15.82 -18.31
N ASN A 119 10.99 14.73 -17.63
CA ASN A 119 10.09 13.58 -17.41
C ASN A 119 8.80 14.05 -16.70
N LEU A 120 8.93 14.83 -15.62
CA LEU A 120 7.80 15.36 -14.87
C LEU A 120 6.91 16.26 -15.75
N ARG A 121 7.51 17.16 -16.54
CA ARG A 121 6.77 17.99 -17.50
C ARG A 121 6.00 17.15 -18.50
N ASP A 122 6.58 16.05 -18.96
CA ASP A 122 5.99 15.17 -19.96
C ASP A 122 4.87 14.28 -19.41
N TYR A 123 4.97 13.86 -18.15
CA TYR A 123 3.97 13.02 -17.51
C TYR A 123 2.75 13.86 -17.10
N THR A 124 2.96 15.08 -16.60
CA THR A 124 1.90 16.01 -16.14
C THR A 124 1.12 16.72 -17.26
N GLN A 125 1.37 16.45 -18.56
CA GLN A 125 0.68 17.13 -19.68
C GLN A 125 -0.81 16.80 -19.82
N LYS A 126 -1.26 15.68 -19.25
CA LYS A 126 -2.60 15.12 -19.41
C LYS A 126 -3.04 14.45 -18.11
N PRO A 127 -4.35 14.33 -17.84
CA PRO A 127 -4.83 13.60 -16.67
C PRO A 127 -4.49 12.12 -16.72
N ARG A 128 -4.14 11.52 -15.58
CA ARG A 128 -3.63 10.13 -15.48
C ARG A 128 -4.50 9.19 -14.66
N LEU A 129 -5.79 9.48 -14.52
CA LEU A 129 -6.70 8.62 -13.77
C LEU A 129 -6.71 7.20 -14.35
N THR A 130 -6.65 6.21 -13.46
CA THR A 130 -6.64 4.77 -13.77
C THR A 130 -7.82 4.34 -14.66
N GLY A 131 -7.59 3.37 -15.53
CA GLY A 131 -8.56 2.85 -16.49
C GLY A 131 -8.89 3.80 -17.65
N THR A 132 -8.22 4.95 -17.75
CA THR A 132 -8.44 5.93 -18.82
C THR A 132 -7.40 5.82 -19.94
N PRO A 133 -7.68 6.34 -21.15
CA PRO A 133 -6.66 6.47 -22.20
C PRO A 133 -5.44 7.30 -21.78
N GLY A 134 -5.57 8.19 -20.79
CA GLY A 134 -4.49 9.03 -20.28
C GLY A 134 -3.46 8.26 -19.45
N GLU A 135 -3.91 7.31 -18.62
CA GLU A 135 -3.06 6.32 -17.95
C GLU A 135 -2.38 5.43 -19.00
N LYS A 136 -3.15 4.81 -19.92
CA LYS A 136 -2.59 3.88 -20.91
C LYS A 136 -1.49 4.50 -21.78
N GLU A 137 -1.63 5.77 -22.17
CA GLU A 137 -0.59 6.52 -22.89
C GLU A 137 0.70 6.70 -22.05
N LEU A 138 0.57 6.93 -20.74
CA LEU A 138 1.71 7.05 -19.84
C LEU A 138 2.39 5.69 -19.63
N VAL A 139 1.62 4.61 -19.44
CA VAL A 139 2.12 3.23 -19.38
C VAL A 139 2.96 2.88 -20.61
N ASP A 140 2.46 3.17 -21.83
CA ASP A 140 3.22 2.93 -23.05
C ASP A 140 4.49 3.79 -23.14
N LYS A 141 4.44 5.05 -22.67
CA LYS A 141 5.63 5.90 -22.61
C LYS A 141 6.68 5.31 -21.65
N ILE A 142 6.30 4.97 -20.41
CA ILE A 142 7.18 4.39 -19.39
C ILE A 142 7.80 3.08 -19.90
N PHE A 143 6.98 2.16 -20.43
CA PHE A 143 7.43 0.89 -20.99
C PHE A 143 8.49 1.07 -22.10
N ASN A 144 8.23 1.95 -23.08
CA ASN A 144 9.16 2.18 -24.18
C ASN A 144 10.45 2.85 -23.71
N THR A 145 10.36 3.89 -22.85
CA THR A 145 11.53 4.56 -22.28
C THR A 145 12.39 3.60 -21.45
N TRP A 146 11.79 2.77 -20.60
CA TRP A 146 12.54 1.80 -19.79
C TRP A 146 13.22 0.72 -20.65
N LYS A 147 12.59 0.31 -21.76
CA LYS A 147 13.18 -0.60 -22.74
C LYS A 147 14.38 0.04 -23.45
N GLU A 148 14.28 1.30 -23.83
CA GLU A 148 15.38 2.08 -24.42
C GLU A 148 16.53 2.32 -23.42
N ASN A 149 16.20 2.54 -22.14
CA ASN A 149 17.15 2.72 -21.04
C ASN A 149 18.08 1.51 -20.85
N GLY A 150 17.73 0.31 -21.33
CA GLY A 150 18.63 -0.85 -21.37
C GLY A 150 18.46 -1.82 -20.21
N LEU A 151 17.29 -1.82 -19.59
CA LEU A 151 16.92 -2.85 -18.63
C LEU A 151 16.95 -4.24 -19.32
N THR A 152 17.39 -5.26 -18.57
CA THR A 152 17.53 -6.65 -19.06
C THR A 152 16.19 -7.29 -19.47
N GLY A 153 15.08 -6.74 -18.98
CA GLY A 153 13.72 -7.03 -19.43
C GLY A 153 12.79 -5.92 -18.96
N VAL A 154 11.72 -5.68 -19.72
CA VAL A 154 10.60 -4.81 -19.34
C VAL A 154 9.31 -5.49 -19.81
N VAL A 155 8.31 -5.55 -18.94
CA VAL A 155 7.00 -6.15 -19.21
C VAL A 155 5.89 -5.20 -18.75
N ILE A 156 4.71 -5.35 -19.36
CA ILE A 156 3.46 -4.76 -18.86
C ILE A 156 2.64 -5.89 -18.25
N THR A 157 2.18 -5.71 -17.01
CA THR A 157 1.33 -6.68 -16.30
C THR A 157 -0.07 -6.07 -16.13
N PRO A 158 -1.09 -6.55 -16.86
CA PRO A 158 -2.45 -6.02 -16.78
C PRO A 158 -3.27 -6.71 -15.67
N TYR A 159 -4.05 -5.92 -14.92
CA TYR A 159 -5.04 -6.42 -13.96
C TYR A 159 -6.43 -5.90 -14.31
N ARG A 160 -7.45 -6.74 -14.11
CA ARG A 160 -8.85 -6.46 -14.42
C ARG A 160 -9.68 -6.26 -13.16
N ILE A 161 -9.82 -5.00 -12.80
CA ILE A 161 -10.14 -4.53 -11.44
C ILE A 161 -11.46 -3.76 -11.40
N LEU A 162 -12.10 -3.72 -10.24
CA LEU A 162 -13.24 -2.84 -10.01
C LEU A 162 -12.77 -1.42 -9.72
N MET A 163 -13.26 -0.45 -10.48
CA MET A 163 -12.97 0.97 -10.29
C MET A 163 -14.25 1.78 -10.14
N SER A 164 -14.16 2.93 -9.49
CA SER A 164 -15.30 3.84 -9.32
C SER A 164 -15.05 5.16 -10.05
N TYR A 165 -16.12 5.73 -10.63
CA TYR A 165 -16.09 6.99 -11.38
C TYR A 165 -17.36 7.82 -11.11
N PRO A 166 -17.32 9.15 -11.22
CA PRO A 166 -18.50 10.00 -11.11
C PRO A 166 -19.25 10.06 -12.45
N ASN A 167 -20.58 10.11 -12.42
CA ASN A 167 -21.37 10.30 -13.64
C ASN A 167 -21.34 11.76 -14.11
N ILE A 168 -20.61 12.04 -15.19
CA ILE A 168 -20.50 13.40 -15.76
C ILE A 168 -21.82 13.95 -16.36
N THR A 169 -22.79 13.08 -16.66
CA THR A 169 -24.12 13.48 -17.20
C THR A 169 -25.16 13.69 -16.10
N GLN A 170 -24.91 13.15 -14.91
CA GLN A 170 -25.72 13.32 -13.70
C GLN A 170 -24.75 13.71 -12.58
N PRO A 171 -24.32 14.98 -12.51
CA PRO A 171 -23.28 15.43 -11.59
C PRO A 171 -23.61 15.10 -10.13
N ASN A 172 -22.58 14.84 -9.32
CA ASN A 172 -22.73 14.86 -7.87
C ASN A 172 -23.02 16.30 -7.43
N GLN A 173 -23.96 16.49 -6.51
CA GLN A 173 -24.45 17.82 -6.10
C GLN A 173 -24.80 17.84 -4.62
N ILE A 174 -24.50 18.97 -3.97
CA ILE A 174 -25.04 19.33 -2.66
C ILE A 174 -25.90 20.57 -2.83
N GLU A 175 -27.12 20.51 -2.31
CA GLU A 175 -28.10 21.60 -2.35
C GLU A 175 -28.52 22.00 -0.93
N ILE A 176 -28.72 23.30 -0.71
CA ILE A 176 -29.58 23.77 0.39
C ILE A 176 -30.96 24.00 -0.23
N ARG A 177 -32.01 23.47 0.40
CA ARG A 177 -33.39 23.55 -0.08
C ARG A 177 -34.29 24.26 0.92
N PHE A 178 -35.05 25.25 0.47
CA PHE A 178 -36.13 25.90 1.22
C PHE A 178 -37.47 25.48 0.62
N GLN A 179 -38.34 24.82 1.40
CA GLN A 179 -39.68 24.40 0.93
C GLN A 179 -39.65 23.66 -0.42
N ASN A 180 -38.73 22.70 -0.56
CA ASN A 180 -38.42 21.95 -1.80
C ASN A 180 -37.77 22.75 -2.96
N GLN A 181 -37.56 24.05 -2.84
CA GLN A 181 -36.84 24.86 -3.84
C GLN A 181 -35.34 24.94 -3.49
N THR A 182 -34.47 24.70 -4.46
CA THR A 182 -33.02 24.85 -4.29
C THR A 182 -32.64 26.33 -4.17
N VAL A 183 -31.99 26.70 -3.07
CA VAL A 183 -31.51 28.08 -2.81
C VAL A 183 -30.00 28.22 -2.89
N PHE A 184 -29.26 27.10 -2.82
CA PHE A 184 -27.82 27.00 -3.08
C PHE A 184 -27.51 25.66 -3.73
N THR A 185 -26.49 25.63 -4.59
CA THR A 185 -25.92 24.41 -5.17
C THR A 185 -24.39 24.52 -5.13
N SER A 186 -23.71 23.48 -4.69
CA SER A 186 -22.25 23.40 -4.67
C SER A 186 -21.64 23.48 -6.08
N HIS A 187 -20.38 23.90 -6.18
CA HIS A 187 -19.63 23.89 -7.42
C HIS A 187 -19.37 22.44 -7.89
N PHE A 188 -19.46 22.20 -9.20
CA PHE A 188 -19.25 20.86 -9.78
C PHE A 188 -17.81 20.60 -10.25
N TYR A 189 -17.05 21.66 -10.54
CA TYR A 189 -15.63 21.59 -10.92
C TYR A 189 -14.85 22.67 -10.19
N GLU A 190 -13.56 22.42 -9.95
CA GLU A 190 -12.65 23.50 -9.54
C GLU A 190 -12.48 24.55 -10.66
N LYS A 191 -12.41 25.80 -10.25
CA LYS A 191 -12.20 26.94 -11.15
C LYS A 191 -10.81 26.91 -11.79
N THR A 192 -10.73 27.08 -13.10
CA THR A 192 -9.45 27.33 -13.80
C THR A 192 -8.90 28.70 -13.39
N LEU A 193 -7.69 28.73 -12.80
CA LEU A 193 -7.10 29.97 -12.28
C LEU A 193 -5.94 30.52 -13.12
N ARG A 194 -5.36 29.70 -14.02
CA ARG A 194 -4.32 30.11 -14.98
C ARG A 194 -4.76 29.76 -16.40
N LYS A 195 -4.32 30.56 -17.39
CA LYS A 195 -4.72 30.39 -18.80
C LYS A 195 -4.09 29.17 -19.46
N GLU A 196 -3.01 28.65 -18.89
CA GLU A 196 -2.28 27.49 -19.42
C GLU A 196 -2.78 26.16 -18.84
N ASP A 197 -3.69 26.19 -17.85
CA ASP A 197 -4.25 25.00 -17.20
C ASP A 197 -5.61 24.65 -17.87
N ASP A 198 -5.87 23.39 -18.21
CA ASP A 198 -7.07 22.94 -18.96
C ASP A 198 -7.98 22.03 -18.10
N SER A 199 -8.85 22.62 -17.30
CA SER A 199 -9.77 21.85 -16.45
C SER A 199 -10.84 21.06 -17.22
N SER A 200 -11.01 21.27 -18.54
CA SER A 200 -12.13 20.70 -19.32
C SER A 200 -12.10 19.18 -19.47
N LYS A 201 -10.97 18.54 -19.15
CA LYS A 201 -10.74 17.09 -19.24
C LYS A 201 -10.53 16.42 -17.89
N LEU A 202 -10.64 17.16 -16.79
CA LEU A 202 -10.45 16.62 -15.45
C LEU A 202 -11.69 15.83 -15.02
N VAL A 203 -11.47 14.75 -14.26
CA VAL A 203 -12.56 14.12 -13.52
C VAL A 203 -13.09 15.13 -12.49
N PRO A 204 -14.41 15.38 -12.38
CA PRO A 204 -14.95 16.26 -11.36
C PRO A 204 -14.61 15.71 -9.95
N PRO A 205 -14.56 16.55 -8.91
CA PRO A 205 -14.31 16.08 -7.56
C PRO A 205 -15.34 15.07 -7.08
N TYR A 206 -14.87 13.97 -6.51
CA TYR A 206 -15.68 12.91 -5.90
C TYR A 206 -14.81 12.11 -4.93
N ASN A 207 -15.45 11.33 -4.06
CA ASN A 207 -14.78 10.25 -3.35
C ASN A 207 -15.09 8.93 -4.08
N SER A 208 -14.06 8.21 -4.55
CA SER A 208 -14.27 6.94 -5.24
C SER A 208 -14.76 5.87 -4.26
N PHE A 209 -15.60 4.97 -4.76
CA PHE A 209 -16.35 3.95 -4.01
C PHE A 209 -17.38 4.47 -3.00
N ALA A 210 -17.58 5.78 -2.87
CA ALA A 210 -18.78 6.29 -2.20
C ALA A 210 -20.02 5.88 -3.03
N PRO A 211 -21.02 5.21 -2.45
CA PRO A 211 -22.16 4.68 -3.20
C PRO A 211 -23.04 5.79 -3.75
N SER A 212 -23.67 5.54 -4.90
CA SER A 212 -24.72 6.42 -5.41
C SER A 212 -25.97 6.38 -4.52
N GLY A 213 -26.62 7.53 -4.39
CA GLY A 213 -27.78 7.71 -3.54
C GLY A 213 -28.14 9.18 -3.32
N ILE A 214 -29.29 9.40 -2.71
CA ILE A 214 -29.75 10.72 -2.27
C ILE A 214 -29.98 10.65 -0.77
N ALA A 215 -29.29 11.51 -0.03
CA ALA A 215 -29.59 11.81 1.37
C ALA A 215 -30.22 13.21 1.44
N GLU A 216 -31.23 13.40 2.26
CA GLU A 216 -31.78 14.72 2.58
C GLU A 216 -32.11 14.78 4.07
N GLY A 217 -31.67 15.82 4.77
CA GLY A 217 -31.81 15.92 6.21
C GLY A 217 -31.14 17.15 6.83
N PRO A 218 -31.11 17.23 8.17
CA PRO A 218 -30.35 18.26 8.88
C PRO A 218 -28.84 18.04 8.74
N LEU A 219 -28.09 19.14 8.69
CA LEU A 219 -26.63 19.14 8.71
C LEU A 219 -26.09 19.06 10.15
N ILE A 220 -25.06 18.26 10.39
CA ILE A 220 -24.36 18.17 11.69
C ILE A 220 -22.85 18.27 11.46
N TYR A 221 -22.16 19.16 12.19
CA TYR A 221 -20.71 19.28 12.12
C TYR A 221 -20.02 18.31 13.07
N VAL A 222 -19.12 17.47 12.53
CA VAL A 222 -18.48 16.38 13.30
C VAL A 222 -16.95 16.52 13.36
N ASN A 223 -16.42 17.74 13.28
CA ASN A 223 -14.98 18.02 13.36
C ASN A 223 -14.19 17.25 12.29
N TYR A 224 -13.21 16.42 12.67
CA TYR A 224 -12.47 15.56 11.75
C TYR A 224 -13.18 14.21 11.50
N GLY A 225 -14.37 13.99 12.04
CA GLY A 225 -15.13 12.75 11.85
C GLY A 225 -14.47 11.52 12.48
N ARG A 226 -13.62 11.71 13.50
CA ARG A 226 -13.01 10.60 14.25
C ARG A 226 -14.01 9.99 15.21
N ILE A 227 -13.72 8.78 15.69
CA ILE A 227 -14.61 8.08 16.62
C ILE A 227 -14.81 8.86 17.92
N GLU A 228 -13.78 9.57 18.40
CA GLU A 228 -13.87 10.45 19.57
C GLU A 228 -14.77 11.67 19.32
N ASP A 229 -14.80 12.18 18.08
CA ASP A 229 -15.65 13.33 17.72
C ASP A 229 -17.14 12.95 17.80
N PHE A 230 -17.51 11.80 17.24
CA PHE A 230 -18.88 11.26 17.34
C PHE A 230 -19.25 10.88 18.79
N GLN A 231 -18.33 10.25 19.53
CA GLN A 231 -18.56 9.94 20.95
C GLN A 231 -18.74 11.19 21.81
N TYR A 232 -17.95 12.25 21.57
CA TYR A 232 -18.05 13.52 22.29
C TYR A 232 -19.43 14.17 22.09
N LEU A 233 -19.88 14.27 20.85
CA LEU A 233 -21.20 14.82 20.50
C LEU A 233 -22.35 13.98 21.07
N HIS A 234 -22.23 12.65 21.03
CA HIS A 234 -23.26 11.77 21.59
C HIS A 234 -23.35 11.87 23.12
N LYS A 235 -22.20 11.79 23.82
CA LYS A 235 -22.13 11.76 25.29
C LYS A 235 -22.41 13.12 25.93
N ASN A 236 -21.89 14.21 25.36
CA ASN A 236 -21.94 15.53 25.98
C ASN A 236 -23.02 16.46 25.41
N HIS A 237 -23.44 16.26 24.17
CA HIS A 237 -24.39 17.12 23.45
C HIS A 237 -25.70 16.41 23.08
N SER A 238 -25.87 15.15 23.48
CA SER A 238 -27.06 14.31 23.17
C SER A 238 -27.40 14.24 21.66
N VAL A 239 -26.40 14.40 20.79
CA VAL A 239 -26.62 14.47 19.34
C VAL A 239 -27.10 13.13 18.79
N ASN A 240 -28.16 13.18 17.98
CA ASN A 240 -28.69 12.05 17.23
C ASN A 240 -28.38 12.23 15.73
N PHE A 241 -27.49 11.39 15.22
CA PHE A 241 -27.08 11.41 13.81
C PHE A 241 -28.05 10.69 12.87
N LYS A 242 -29.03 9.94 13.40
CA LYS A 242 -29.93 9.12 12.59
C LYS A 242 -30.72 9.98 11.60
N GLY A 243 -30.50 9.75 10.30
CA GLY A 243 -31.18 10.50 9.24
C GLY A 243 -30.46 11.80 8.82
N SER A 244 -29.42 12.23 9.54
CA SER A 244 -28.68 13.47 9.26
C SER A 244 -27.68 13.34 8.11
N ILE A 245 -27.26 14.47 7.55
CA ILE A 245 -26.03 14.56 6.76
C ILE A 245 -24.95 15.14 7.68
N VAL A 246 -23.81 14.46 7.80
CA VAL A 246 -22.68 14.96 8.59
C VAL A 246 -21.67 15.69 7.70
N ILE A 247 -21.10 16.78 8.19
CA ILE A 247 -20.00 17.50 7.53
C ILE A 247 -18.75 17.46 8.39
N ALA A 248 -17.62 17.07 7.79
CA ALA A 248 -16.35 16.89 8.45
C ALA A 248 -15.20 17.51 7.65
N ARG A 249 -14.16 17.98 8.34
CA ARG A 249 -12.90 18.39 7.72
C ARG A 249 -11.98 17.19 7.45
N TYR A 250 -11.23 17.28 6.36
CA TYR A 250 -10.17 16.34 6.01
C TYR A 250 -9.02 16.32 7.04
N GLY A 251 -8.20 15.27 7.00
CA GLY A 251 -7.03 15.08 7.87
C GLY A 251 -7.30 14.31 9.17
N LYS A 252 -6.25 14.14 9.97
CA LYS A 252 -6.16 13.33 11.22
C LYS A 252 -6.31 11.81 11.06
N ILE A 253 -7.30 11.34 10.31
CA ILE A 253 -7.53 9.92 10.00
C ILE A 253 -7.91 9.75 8.53
N PHE A 254 -7.83 8.52 8.03
CA PHE A 254 -8.21 8.17 6.67
C PHE A 254 -9.68 8.52 6.35
N ARG A 255 -9.93 8.97 5.12
CA ARG A 255 -11.24 9.45 4.69
C ARG A 255 -12.31 8.36 4.62
N GLY A 256 -11.92 7.11 4.32
CA GLY A 256 -12.81 5.96 4.42
C GLY A 256 -13.22 5.64 5.87
N ASP A 257 -12.32 5.82 6.83
CA ASP A 257 -12.62 5.61 8.26
C ASP A 257 -13.66 6.60 8.77
N LYS A 258 -13.56 7.89 8.40
CA LYS A 258 -14.60 8.91 8.67
C LYS A 258 -15.98 8.45 8.20
N LEU A 259 -16.05 7.89 7.00
CA LEU A 259 -17.30 7.45 6.37
C LEU A 259 -17.86 6.16 7.01
N LYS A 260 -16.97 5.23 7.39
CA LYS A 260 -17.29 4.03 8.17
C LYS A 260 -17.89 4.40 9.53
N ILE A 261 -17.25 5.33 10.25
CA ILE A 261 -17.71 5.83 11.56
C ILE A 261 -19.06 6.54 11.42
N ALA A 262 -19.22 7.45 10.44
CA ALA A 262 -20.49 8.12 10.18
C ALA A 262 -21.64 7.13 9.94
N ALA A 263 -21.39 6.04 9.20
CA ALA A 263 -22.36 4.99 8.96
C ALA A 263 -22.70 4.18 10.25
N GLN A 264 -21.72 3.90 11.11
CA GLN A 264 -21.95 3.26 12.43
C GLN A 264 -22.90 4.09 13.31
N TYR A 265 -22.81 5.42 13.26
CA TYR A 265 -23.72 6.33 13.96
C TYR A 265 -25.06 6.56 13.24
N ASN A 266 -25.34 5.86 12.15
CA ASN A 266 -26.58 5.95 11.34
C ASN A 266 -26.79 7.30 10.62
N ALA A 267 -25.71 8.04 10.30
CA ALA A 267 -25.81 9.16 9.37
C ALA A 267 -26.28 8.68 7.99
N SER A 268 -27.05 9.49 7.27
CA SER A 268 -27.56 9.19 5.93
C SER A 268 -26.54 9.47 4.82
N GLY A 269 -25.55 10.32 5.08
CA GLY A 269 -24.53 10.74 4.11
C GLY A 269 -23.50 11.67 4.74
N MET A 270 -22.39 11.89 4.04
CA MET A 270 -21.25 12.67 4.51
C MET A 270 -20.79 13.70 3.48
N ILE A 271 -20.38 14.87 3.97
CA ILE A 271 -19.72 15.92 3.20
C ILE A 271 -18.32 16.10 3.78
N LEU A 272 -17.30 16.07 2.91
CA LEU A 272 -15.91 16.31 3.30
C LEU A 272 -15.41 17.63 2.72
N TYR A 273 -14.65 18.41 3.49
CA TYR A 273 -14.04 19.65 3.00
C TYR A 273 -12.64 19.88 3.59
N THR A 274 -11.85 20.72 2.94
CA THR A 274 -10.48 21.03 3.35
C THR A 274 -10.46 22.37 4.11
N ASP A 275 -10.40 22.36 5.44
CA ASP A 275 -10.50 23.60 6.22
C ASP A 275 -9.24 24.47 6.07
N PRO A 276 -9.36 25.80 5.83
CA PRO A 276 -8.21 26.71 5.78
C PRO A 276 -7.37 26.75 7.07
N ALA A 277 -7.89 26.26 8.21
CA ALA A 277 -7.11 26.07 9.43
C ALA A 277 -5.97 25.07 9.26
N ASP A 278 -6.18 24.06 8.43
CA ASP A 278 -5.31 22.88 8.27
C ASP A 278 -4.46 22.93 7.00
N PHE A 279 -4.74 23.86 6.07
CA PHE A 279 -4.12 23.92 4.73
C PHE A 279 -3.85 25.33 4.18
N ASN A 280 -4.13 26.43 4.92
CA ASN A 280 -3.88 27.82 4.48
C ASN A 280 -3.28 28.65 5.63
N ILE A 281 -2.05 28.37 6.03
CA ILE A 281 -1.47 28.94 7.26
C ILE A 281 -0.82 30.30 6.97
N GLY A 282 -1.22 31.34 7.73
CA GLY A 282 -0.57 32.65 7.71
C GLY A 282 -0.91 33.61 6.56
N GLU A 283 -1.54 33.17 5.45
CA GLU A 283 -1.81 34.06 4.30
C GLU A 283 -3.28 34.07 3.83
N ASN A 284 -3.66 35.19 3.19
CA ASN A 284 -4.96 35.37 2.52
C ASN A 284 -4.89 35.15 1.00
N LYS A 285 -3.68 34.98 0.45
CA LYS A 285 -3.46 34.70 -0.98
C LYS A 285 -3.30 33.20 -1.19
N THR A 286 -3.81 32.73 -2.33
CA THR A 286 -3.87 31.31 -2.70
C THR A 286 -3.24 31.11 -4.09
N TYR A 287 -3.17 29.86 -4.55
CA TYR A 287 -2.82 29.53 -5.93
C TYR A 287 -3.65 30.39 -6.90
N PRO A 288 -3.04 31.00 -7.94
CA PRO A 288 -1.70 30.75 -8.45
C PRO A 288 -0.60 31.67 -7.90
N ASP A 289 -0.92 32.62 -7.01
CA ASP A 289 0.06 33.55 -6.44
C ASP A 289 0.97 32.88 -5.40
N THR A 290 0.42 31.90 -4.67
CA THR A 290 1.07 31.18 -3.57
C THR A 290 0.83 29.68 -3.70
N TRP A 291 1.46 28.90 -2.84
CA TRP A 291 1.22 27.45 -2.73
C TRP A 291 -0.07 27.09 -1.98
N TRP A 292 -0.77 28.06 -1.37
CA TRP A 292 -1.93 27.83 -0.53
C TRP A 292 -3.20 27.55 -1.34
N LEU A 293 -4.13 26.80 -0.74
CA LEU A 293 -5.28 26.25 -1.43
C LEU A 293 -6.37 27.32 -1.74
N PRO A 294 -6.91 27.44 -2.96
CA PRO A 294 -8.03 28.35 -3.26
C PRO A 294 -9.40 27.76 -2.86
N GLU A 295 -10.42 28.63 -2.72
CA GLU A 295 -11.72 28.30 -2.12
C GLU A 295 -12.53 27.20 -2.80
N GLN A 296 -12.31 26.99 -4.11
CA GLN A 296 -12.98 25.96 -4.91
C GLN A 296 -12.12 24.71 -5.11
N ALA A 297 -10.98 24.59 -4.44
CA ALA A 297 -10.15 23.39 -4.50
C ALA A 297 -10.79 22.24 -3.73
N VAL A 298 -10.78 21.05 -4.30
CA VAL A 298 -11.44 19.89 -3.69
C VAL A 298 -10.49 18.70 -3.70
N GLN A 299 -10.17 18.19 -2.51
CA GLN A 299 -9.39 16.97 -2.34
C GLN A 299 -10.24 15.76 -2.76
N ARG A 300 -9.84 15.11 -3.86
CA ARG A 300 -10.34 13.78 -4.26
C ARG A 300 -9.74 12.69 -3.37
N GLY A 301 -10.17 11.45 -3.54
CA GLY A 301 -9.56 10.31 -2.85
C GLY A 301 -10.54 9.19 -2.62
N THR A 302 -10.02 7.97 -2.58
CA THR A 302 -10.79 6.78 -2.23
C THR A 302 -11.31 6.82 -0.79
N VAL A 303 -12.55 6.37 -0.61
CA VAL A 303 -13.13 6.00 0.69
C VAL A 303 -13.19 4.48 0.88
N GLY A 304 -12.57 3.72 -0.02
CA GLY A 304 -12.34 2.28 0.11
C GLY A 304 -11.04 1.94 0.87
N GLY A 305 -10.79 0.65 1.12
CA GLY A 305 -9.48 0.08 1.48
C GLY A 305 -8.77 -0.59 0.29
N ASP A 306 -7.80 -1.46 0.58
CA ASP A 306 -6.72 -1.87 -0.33
C ASP A 306 -6.92 -3.19 -1.11
N GLY A 307 -6.62 -3.16 -2.42
CA GLY A 307 -6.74 -4.24 -3.41
C GLY A 307 -8.06 -4.22 -4.20
N ASP A 308 -8.19 -5.09 -5.21
CA ASP A 308 -9.46 -5.25 -5.94
C ASP A 308 -10.53 -5.94 -5.09
N TYR A 309 -11.68 -5.27 -4.93
CA TYR A 309 -12.85 -5.80 -4.22
C TYR A 309 -13.45 -7.05 -4.86
N LEU A 310 -13.20 -7.31 -6.14
CA LEU A 310 -13.71 -8.51 -6.81
C LEU A 310 -12.84 -9.74 -6.55
N THR A 311 -11.55 -9.57 -6.22
CA THR A 311 -10.60 -10.68 -6.03
C THR A 311 -9.83 -10.58 -4.70
N PRO A 312 -10.50 -10.43 -3.54
CA PRO A 312 -9.80 -10.24 -2.27
C PRO A 312 -8.86 -11.42 -1.96
N LEU A 313 -7.57 -11.12 -1.75
CA LEU A 313 -6.47 -12.05 -1.44
C LEU A 313 -5.98 -12.92 -2.64
N TYR A 314 -6.40 -12.62 -3.87
CA TYR A 314 -5.97 -13.31 -5.09
C TYR A 314 -5.85 -12.33 -6.27
N PRO A 315 -4.82 -12.45 -7.12
CA PRO A 315 -4.57 -11.45 -8.17
C PRO A 315 -5.68 -11.38 -9.22
N ALA A 316 -6.11 -10.15 -9.55
CA ALA A 316 -7.13 -9.78 -10.53
C ALA A 316 -6.73 -10.02 -12.00
N THR A 317 -6.07 -11.15 -12.29
CA THR A 317 -5.73 -11.62 -13.64
C THR A 317 -6.98 -11.80 -14.53
N GLU A 318 -6.82 -11.91 -15.85
CA GLU A 318 -7.95 -12.07 -16.80
C GLU A 318 -8.90 -13.21 -16.37
N ASP A 319 -8.36 -14.39 -16.12
CA ASP A 319 -9.10 -15.62 -15.77
C ASP A 319 -9.46 -15.73 -14.27
N ALA A 320 -9.18 -14.72 -13.45
CA ALA A 320 -9.43 -14.76 -12.00
C ALA A 320 -10.93 -14.95 -11.67
N TYR A 321 -11.21 -15.80 -10.69
CA TYR A 321 -12.53 -15.86 -10.06
C TYR A 321 -12.83 -14.52 -9.38
N ARG A 322 -13.98 -13.94 -9.72
CA ARG A 322 -14.45 -12.68 -9.15
C ARG A 322 -15.72 -12.93 -8.33
N ILE A 323 -15.76 -12.39 -7.11
CA ILE A 323 -17.02 -12.33 -6.35
C ILE A 323 -18.02 -11.45 -7.10
N SER A 324 -19.32 -11.64 -6.86
CA SER A 324 -20.32 -10.79 -7.51
C SER A 324 -20.21 -9.34 -7.04
N LEU A 325 -20.57 -8.37 -7.90
CA LEU A 325 -20.61 -6.96 -7.51
C LEU A 325 -21.51 -6.70 -6.27
N ALA A 326 -22.53 -7.54 -6.05
CA ALA A 326 -23.37 -7.47 -4.85
C ALA A 326 -22.63 -7.91 -3.58
N GLU A 327 -21.66 -8.82 -3.66
CA GLU A 327 -20.78 -9.19 -2.55
C GLU A 327 -19.67 -8.14 -2.34
N ALA A 328 -19.04 -7.66 -3.42
CA ALA A 328 -18.06 -6.57 -3.35
C ALA A 328 -18.64 -5.30 -2.68
N ARG A 329 -19.87 -4.92 -3.03
CA ARG A 329 -20.61 -3.82 -2.37
C ARG A 329 -20.88 -4.04 -0.87
N LYS A 330 -20.72 -5.25 -0.33
CA LYS A 330 -20.74 -5.47 1.14
C LYS A 330 -19.45 -5.02 1.81
N LEU A 331 -18.33 -4.99 1.09
CA LEU A 331 -17.03 -4.48 1.55
C LEU A 331 -16.93 -2.95 1.42
N LEU A 332 -17.55 -2.36 0.40
CA LEU A 332 -17.54 -0.91 0.13
C LEU A 332 -18.28 -0.07 1.20
N PRO A 333 -18.05 1.25 1.29
CA PRO A 333 -18.84 2.16 2.12
C PRO A 333 -20.35 2.12 1.83
N LYS A 334 -21.15 2.51 2.83
CA LYS A 334 -22.62 2.29 2.83
C LYS A 334 -23.46 3.55 2.67
N ILE A 335 -22.88 4.74 2.81
CA ILE A 335 -23.60 6.01 2.75
C ILE A 335 -22.94 6.94 1.71
N PRO A 336 -23.71 7.75 0.95
CA PRO A 336 -23.17 8.71 0.00
C PRO A 336 -22.14 9.66 0.63
N CYS A 337 -21.07 9.95 -0.10
CA CYS A 337 -20.03 10.89 0.30
C CYS A 337 -19.62 11.76 -0.89
N GLN A 338 -19.47 13.06 -0.65
CA GLN A 338 -19.00 14.03 -1.65
C GLN A 338 -18.03 15.03 -1.00
N PRO A 339 -16.85 15.25 -1.60
CA PRO A 339 -15.96 16.31 -1.17
C PRO A 339 -16.34 17.64 -1.82
N ILE A 340 -16.09 18.76 -1.13
CA ILE A 340 -16.33 20.13 -1.60
C ILE A 340 -15.17 21.07 -1.24
N GLY A 341 -15.15 22.22 -1.91
CA GLY A 341 -14.23 23.31 -1.59
C GLY A 341 -14.67 24.06 -0.34
N TYR A 342 -13.72 24.71 0.34
CA TYR A 342 -14.02 25.41 1.59
C TYR A 342 -14.93 26.63 1.39
N GLY A 343 -15.01 27.19 0.17
CA GLY A 343 -15.99 28.21 -0.18
C GLY A 343 -17.43 27.70 -0.10
N ASP A 344 -17.70 26.50 -0.60
CA ASP A 344 -19.03 25.86 -0.48
C ASP A 344 -19.30 25.41 0.97
N ALA A 345 -18.27 24.92 1.66
CA ALA A 345 -18.39 24.58 3.08
C ALA A 345 -18.75 25.80 3.93
N GLN A 346 -18.23 26.99 3.62
CA GLN A 346 -18.59 28.23 4.30
C GLN A 346 -20.09 28.54 4.19
N VAL A 347 -20.70 28.31 3.02
CA VAL A 347 -22.15 28.55 2.80
C VAL A 347 -23.00 27.53 3.57
N LEU A 348 -22.58 26.26 3.60
CA LEU A 348 -23.27 25.21 4.36
C LEU A 348 -23.18 25.44 5.87
N LEU A 349 -22.01 25.86 6.36
CA LEU A 349 -21.74 26.04 7.79
C LEU A 349 -22.25 27.39 8.34
N SER A 350 -22.39 28.44 7.52
CA SER A 350 -22.77 29.79 8.00
C SER A 350 -24.19 29.87 8.56
N GLU A 351 -25.12 29.09 8.01
CA GLU A 351 -26.53 29.09 8.40
C GLU A 351 -26.87 28.05 9.47
N MET A 352 -25.89 27.28 9.97
CA MET A 352 -26.13 26.24 10.97
C MET A 352 -26.68 26.79 12.28
N ASP A 353 -27.52 26.01 12.94
CA ASP A 353 -28.00 26.30 14.30
C ASP A 353 -27.33 25.43 15.37
N GLY A 354 -27.79 25.56 16.62
CA GLY A 354 -27.31 24.78 17.75
C GLY A 354 -26.11 25.42 18.47
N GLU A 355 -25.52 24.64 19.37
CA GLU A 355 -24.42 25.09 20.22
C GLU A 355 -23.15 25.36 19.41
N VAL A 356 -22.35 26.32 19.89
CA VAL A 356 -21.03 26.62 19.35
C VAL A 356 -20.09 25.45 19.65
N VAL A 357 -19.35 24.99 18.64
CA VAL A 357 -18.42 23.85 18.83
C VAL A 357 -17.28 24.23 19.79
N PRO A 358 -16.61 23.25 20.45
CA PRO A 358 -15.43 23.48 21.27
C PRO A 358 -14.37 24.38 20.61
N SER A 359 -13.54 25.05 21.41
CA SER A 359 -12.57 26.03 20.88
C SER A 359 -11.52 25.41 19.95
N ASP A 360 -11.16 24.15 20.14
CA ASP A 360 -10.30 23.34 19.28
C ASP A 360 -11.02 22.77 18.04
N TRP A 361 -12.36 22.81 18.03
CA TRP A 361 -13.20 22.41 16.90
C TRP A 361 -13.49 23.55 15.92
N GLN A 362 -13.16 24.80 16.26
CA GLN A 362 -13.24 25.91 15.31
C GLN A 362 -12.24 25.70 14.16
N GLY A 363 -12.62 26.07 12.94
CA GLY A 363 -11.72 26.18 11.80
C GLY A 363 -11.33 27.63 11.52
N LYS A 364 -10.94 27.93 10.28
CA LYS A 364 -10.49 29.28 9.86
C LYS A 364 -11.42 29.96 8.86
N LEU A 365 -12.56 29.36 8.52
CA LEU A 365 -13.62 30.06 7.79
C LEU A 365 -14.13 31.27 8.61
N PRO A 366 -14.55 32.37 7.95
CA PRO A 366 -14.99 33.61 8.61
C PRO A 366 -16.43 33.50 9.17
N ILE A 367 -16.67 32.47 9.98
CA ILE A 367 -17.95 32.11 10.59
C ILE A 367 -17.72 31.60 12.02
N THR A 368 -18.79 31.50 12.82
CA THR A 368 -18.75 30.74 14.09
C THR A 368 -19.22 29.32 13.81
N TYR A 369 -18.37 28.32 14.08
CA TYR A 369 -18.71 26.92 13.86
C TYR A 369 -19.69 26.46 14.95
N LYS A 370 -20.76 25.78 14.53
CA LYS A 370 -21.83 25.25 15.38
C LYS A 370 -22.05 23.76 15.10
N ILE A 371 -22.59 23.04 16.08
CA ILE A 371 -22.82 21.59 16.01
C ILE A 371 -23.94 21.23 15.03
N GLY A 372 -24.99 22.06 14.93
CA GLY A 372 -26.29 21.64 14.40
C GLY A 372 -27.18 21.07 15.51
N PRO A 373 -28.23 20.28 15.20
CA PRO A 373 -28.61 19.83 13.85
C PRO A 373 -29.39 20.89 13.05
N GLY A 374 -29.07 21.00 11.75
CA GLY A 374 -29.81 21.84 10.81
C GLY A 374 -29.42 23.31 10.85
N HIS A 375 -30.34 24.16 10.38
CA HIS A 375 -30.10 25.59 10.13
C HIS A 375 -30.99 26.49 11.01
N VAL A 376 -30.57 27.74 11.21
CA VAL A 376 -31.32 28.75 11.99
C VAL A 376 -32.73 28.95 11.43
N ASN A 377 -32.86 28.87 10.11
CA ASN A 377 -34.15 28.68 9.45
C ASN A 377 -34.47 27.18 9.34
N SER A 378 -35.31 26.68 10.25
CA SER A 378 -35.73 25.27 10.31
C SER A 378 -36.49 24.75 9.08
N SER A 379 -36.83 25.62 8.12
CA SER A 379 -37.37 25.22 6.81
C SER A 379 -36.29 24.90 5.75
N LEU A 380 -35.00 25.00 6.11
CA LEU A 380 -33.87 24.65 5.26
C LEU A 380 -33.38 23.21 5.52
N THR A 381 -33.33 22.39 4.48
CA THR A 381 -32.69 21.06 4.48
C THR A 381 -31.42 21.08 3.62
N VAL A 382 -30.45 20.21 3.93
CA VAL A 382 -29.37 19.87 2.99
C VAL A 382 -29.77 18.61 2.24
N ARG A 383 -29.58 18.60 0.92
CA ARG A 383 -29.71 17.43 0.06
C ARG A 383 -28.36 17.11 -0.58
N LEU A 384 -27.86 15.90 -0.34
CA LEU A 384 -26.66 15.34 -0.95
C LEU A 384 -27.08 14.31 -1.99
N GLN A 385 -26.73 14.53 -3.25
CA GLN A 385 -26.92 13.58 -4.34
C GLN A 385 -25.55 13.13 -4.89
N VAL A 386 -25.30 11.82 -4.82
CA VAL A 386 -24.11 11.17 -5.38
C VAL A 386 -24.55 10.20 -6.48
N ASN A 387 -23.93 10.30 -7.65
CA ASN A 387 -24.21 9.48 -8.82
C ASN A 387 -22.93 8.77 -9.31
N ASN A 388 -22.07 8.38 -8.37
CA ASN A 388 -20.93 7.50 -8.66
C ASN A 388 -21.41 6.14 -9.16
N TYR A 389 -20.62 5.52 -10.04
CA TYR A 389 -20.83 4.16 -10.53
C TYR A 389 -19.52 3.37 -10.49
N GLU A 390 -19.63 2.06 -10.33
CA GLU A 390 -18.51 1.14 -10.44
C GLU A 390 -18.43 0.53 -11.85
N SER A 391 -17.23 0.32 -12.36
CA SER A 391 -16.94 -0.30 -13.65
C SER A 391 -15.75 -1.23 -13.53
N ILE A 392 -15.83 -2.40 -14.14
CA ILE A 392 -14.66 -3.27 -14.31
C ILE A 392 -13.84 -2.70 -15.47
N THR A 393 -12.56 -2.42 -15.22
CA THR A 393 -11.62 -1.88 -16.22
C THR A 393 -10.28 -2.62 -16.13
N THR A 394 -9.31 -2.22 -16.95
CA THR A 394 -7.93 -2.70 -16.86
C THR A 394 -7.03 -1.57 -16.34
N THR A 395 -6.13 -1.89 -15.42
CA THR A 395 -4.92 -1.10 -15.13
C THR A 395 -3.69 -1.90 -15.56
N TRP A 396 -2.54 -1.23 -15.68
CA TRP A 396 -1.31 -1.81 -16.24
C TRP A 396 -0.08 -1.40 -15.45
N ASN A 397 0.52 -2.34 -14.72
CA ASN A 397 1.84 -2.12 -14.14
C ASN A 397 2.92 -2.22 -15.22
N VAL A 398 4.00 -1.44 -15.08
CA VAL A 398 5.23 -1.62 -15.87
C VAL A 398 6.33 -2.15 -14.95
N ILE A 399 6.86 -3.34 -15.24
CA ILE A 399 7.91 -3.98 -14.44
C ILE A 399 9.19 -4.09 -15.28
N GLY A 400 10.26 -3.46 -14.81
CA GLY A 400 11.60 -3.46 -15.42
C GLY A 400 12.62 -4.21 -14.55
N TYR A 401 13.65 -4.78 -15.17
CA TYR A 401 14.63 -5.63 -14.47
C TYR A 401 16.08 -5.30 -14.85
N ILE A 402 16.99 -5.23 -13.88
CA ILE A 402 18.42 -5.48 -14.09
C ILE A 402 18.77 -6.77 -13.36
N LYS A 403 18.89 -7.86 -14.13
CA LYS A 403 19.20 -9.19 -13.60
C LYS A 403 20.58 -9.21 -12.92
N GLY A 404 20.62 -9.75 -11.70
CA GLY A 404 21.85 -9.94 -10.93
C GLY A 404 22.76 -11.04 -11.51
N GLU A 405 24.05 -10.93 -11.25
CA GLU A 405 25.08 -11.86 -11.76
C GLU A 405 25.28 -13.09 -10.85
N LEU A 406 25.23 -12.91 -9.53
CA LEU A 406 25.57 -13.96 -8.55
C LEU A 406 24.36 -14.49 -7.78
N GLU A 407 23.41 -13.61 -7.44
CA GLU A 407 22.15 -13.92 -6.75
C GLU A 407 20.96 -13.40 -7.57
N PRO A 408 20.74 -13.88 -8.82
CA PRO A 408 19.64 -13.42 -9.68
C PRO A 408 18.25 -13.69 -9.09
N ASP A 409 18.17 -14.56 -8.09
CA ASP A 409 16.97 -14.96 -7.34
C ASP A 409 16.77 -14.15 -6.04
N ARG A 410 17.43 -13.01 -5.89
CA ARG A 410 17.21 -12.05 -4.81
C ARG A 410 16.82 -10.70 -5.42
N TYR A 411 15.73 -10.11 -4.93
CA TYR A 411 15.09 -8.93 -5.50
C TYR A 411 15.19 -7.71 -4.60
N VAL A 412 15.85 -6.67 -5.09
CA VAL A 412 15.77 -5.31 -4.54
C VAL A 412 14.81 -4.52 -5.42
N ILE A 413 13.71 -4.06 -4.85
CA ILE A 413 12.57 -3.54 -5.61
C ILE A 413 12.46 -2.03 -5.37
N LEU A 414 12.34 -1.24 -6.44
CA LEU A 414 12.03 0.19 -6.40
C LEU A 414 10.64 0.39 -7.00
N GLY A 415 9.72 1.01 -6.26
CA GLY A 415 8.34 1.18 -6.71
C GLY A 415 7.76 2.59 -6.49
N ASN A 416 6.81 2.94 -7.34
CA ASN A 416 6.09 4.21 -7.41
C ASN A 416 4.86 4.02 -8.31
N HIS A 417 3.72 4.64 -7.99
CA HIS A 417 2.57 4.65 -8.91
C HIS A 417 2.66 5.73 -9.99
N HIS A 418 1.94 5.53 -11.10
CA HIS A 418 1.89 6.47 -12.23
C HIS A 418 0.49 6.98 -12.54
N ASP A 419 -0.56 6.37 -11.98
CA ASP A 419 -1.90 6.91 -12.05
C ASP A 419 -2.08 8.03 -11.03
N SER A 420 -2.97 8.97 -11.34
CA SER A 420 -3.25 10.09 -10.45
C SER A 420 -4.63 10.69 -10.70
N TRP A 421 -5.22 11.37 -9.71
CA TRP A 421 -6.55 11.99 -9.83
C TRP A 421 -6.69 12.93 -11.03
N VAL A 422 -5.67 13.75 -11.29
CA VAL A 422 -5.68 14.85 -12.26
C VAL A 422 -4.32 14.92 -12.99
N TYR A 423 -3.66 16.08 -13.00
CA TYR A 423 -2.32 16.26 -13.56
C TYR A 423 -1.21 15.83 -12.60
N SER A 424 -1.35 16.21 -11.32
CA SER A 424 -0.72 15.62 -10.14
C SER A 424 0.81 15.48 -10.27
N ALA A 425 1.52 16.57 -10.00
CA ALA A 425 2.95 16.71 -10.22
C ALA A 425 3.79 16.43 -8.99
N VAL A 426 3.27 16.64 -7.77
CA VAL A 426 3.86 16.12 -6.54
C VAL A 426 3.61 14.61 -6.54
N ASP A 427 2.40 14.25 -6.13
CA ASP A 427 1.82 12.91 -6.04
C ASP A 427 1.31 12.47 -7.42
N PRO A 428 1.77 11.35 -8.00
CA PRO A 428 3.03 10.65 -7.75
C PRO A 428 4.11 11.01 -8.78
N LEU A 429 3.80 11.89 -9.74
CA LEU A 429 4.59 11.97 -10.97
C LEU A 429 6.01 12.51 -10.76
N SER A 430 6.30 13.13 -9.61
CA SER A 430 7.68 13.45 -9.20
C SER A 430 8.49 12.20 -8.87
N GLY A 431 7.90 11.20 -8.22
CA GLY A 431 8.48 9.86 -8.03
C GLY A 431 8.64 9.13 -9.37
N ALA A 432 7.61 9.13 -10.21
CA ALA A 432 7.64 8.47 -11.53
C ALA A 432 8.71 9.06 -12.46
N ALA A 433 8.85 10.39 -12.46
CA ALA A 433 9.86 11.11 -13.22
C ALA A 433 11.28 10.81 -12.72
N SER A 434 11.43 10.64 -11.41
CA SER A 434 12.68 10.26 -10.74
C SER A 434 13.05 8.82 -11.09
N LEU A 435 12.15 7.86 -10.88
CA LEU A 435 12.34 6.43 -11.18
C LEU A 435 12.75 6.19 -12.65
N THR A 436 12.17 6.94 -13.59
CA THR A 436 12.54 6.84 -15.02
C THR A 436 13.95 7.38 -15.32
N GLU A 437 14.44 8.36 -14.58
CA GLU A 437 15.84 8.80 -14.69
C GLU A 437 16.80 7.81 -14.00
N ILE A 438 16.37 7.18 -12.90
CA ILE A 438 17.13 6.10 -12.23
C ILE A 438 17.29 4.89 -13.17
N THR A 439 16.23 4.44 -13.85
CA THR A 439 16.34 3.33 -14.82
C THR A 439 17.27 3.68 -15.98
N ARG A 440 17.36 4.94 -16.40
CA ARG A 440 18.32 5.40 -17.42
C ARG A 440 19.76 5.27 -16.93
N VAL A 441 20.07 5.73 -15.72
CA VAL A 441 21.43 5.69 -15.18
C VAL A 441 21.86 4.24 -14.91
N LEU A 442 21.08 3.47 -14.16
CA LEU A 442 21.41 2.08 -13.83
C LEU A 442 21.37 1.17 -15.08
N GLY A 443 20.48 1.43 -16.03
CA GLY A 443 20.42 0.74 -17.33
C GLY A 443 21.65 1.04 -18.21
N ASN A 444 22.13 2.28 -18.24
CA ASN A 444 23.37 2.63 -18.92
C ASN A 444 24.60 2.01 -18.26
N MET A 445 24.71 2.07 -16.92
CA MET A 445 25.76 1.35 -16.18
C MET A 445 25.75 -0.16 -16.51
N SER A 446 24.55 -0.75 -16.62
CA SER A 446 24.40 -2.16 -17.03
C SER A 446 24.89 -2.40 -18.46
N LYS A 447 24.60 -1.52 -19.42
CA LYS A 447 25.15 -1.59 -20.80
C LYS A 447 26.68 -1.43 -20.83
N GLU A 448 27.23 -0.57 -19.98
CA GLU A 448 28.68 -0.34 -19.81
C GLU A 448 29.41 -1.49 -19.11
N GLY A 449 28.69 -2.54 -18.69
CA GLY A 449 29.26 -3.75 -18.13
C GLY A 449 29.27 -3.84 -16.61
N TRP A 450 28.66 -2.90 -15.88
CA TRP A 450 28.28 -3.13 -14.48
C TRP A 450 27.17 -4.20 -14.42
N LYS A 451 27.20 -5.03 -13.38
CA LYS A 451 26.18 -6.06 -13.12
C LYS A 451 26.04 -6.17 -11.60
N PRO A 452 24.84 -5.90 -11.03
CA PRO A 452 24.66 -6.02 -9.60
C PRO A 452 24.77 -7.48 -9.14
N ARG A 453 25.14 -7.70 -7.88
CA ARG A 453 25.14 -9.05 -7.28
C ARG A 453 23.73 -9.66 -7.28
N ARG A 454 22.72 -8.89 -6.85
CA ARG A 454 21.29 -9.25 -6.78
C ARG A 454 20.51 -8.62 -7.92
N THR A 455 19.32 -9.14 -8.24
CA THR A 455 18.45 -8.54 -9.27
C THR A 455 17.79 -7.28 -8.72
N ILE A 456 17.87 -6.18 -9.50
CA ILE A 456 17.10 -4.96 -9.23
C ILE A 456 15.82 -5.02 -10.07
N VAL A 457 14.68 -4.75 -9.43
CA VAL A 457 13.35 -4.67 -10.04
C VAL A 457 12.86 -3.24 -9.92
N PHE A 458 12.34 -2.68 -11.00
CA PHE A 458 11.71 -1.36 -11.05
C PHE A 458 10.24 -1.56 -11.35
N CYS A 459 9.37 -0.92 -10.60
CA CYS A 459 7.92 -1.10 -10.71
C CYS A 459 7.25 0.26 -10.85
N SER A 460 6.40 0.39 -11.86
CA SER A 460 5.47 1.49 -11.99
C SER A 460 4.06 0.94 -11.83
N TRP A 461 3.39 1.32 -10.74
CA TRP A 461 2.10 0.78 -10.31
C TRP A 461 0.93 1.60 -10.87
N GLY A 462 -0.20 0.95 -11.16
CA GLY A 462 -1.44 1.62 -11.57
C GLY A 462 -2.62 1.24 -10.67
N GLY A 463 -3.47 2.20 -10.35
CA GLY A 463 -4.63 2.04 -9.47
C GLY A 463 -4.32 2.24 -8.00
N GLU A 464 -3.22 2.92 -7.66
CA GLU A 464 -2.90 3.25 -6.25
C GLU A 464 -4.01 4.13 -5.66
N GLU A 465 -4.38 5.19 -6.39
CA GLU A 465 -5.25 6.27 -5.91
C GLU A 465 -6.65 5.81 -5.47
N GLN A 466 -7.08 4.66 -5.99
CA GLN A 466 -8.35 4.05 -5.65
C GLN A 466 -8.26 2.95 -4.58
N GLY A 467 -7.06 2.48 -4.24
CA GLY A 467 -6.82 1.54 -3.13
C GLY A 467 -5.61 0.62 -3.33
N LEU A 468 -4.41 1.15 -3.60
CA LEU A 468 -3.15 0.40 -3.73
C LEU A 468 -3.23 -0.77 -4.75
N ILE A 469 -4.06 -0.65 -5.79
CA ILE A 469 -4.58 -1.85 -6.48
C ILE A 469 -3.44 -2.54 -7.25
N GLY A 470 -2.76 -1.86 -8.17
CA GLY A 470 -1.73 -2.47 -9.01
C GLY A 470 -0.58 -3.11 -8.24
N SER A 471 -0.08 -2.46 -7.18
CA SER A 471 0.94 -3.06 -6.30
C SER A 471 0.39 -4.24 -5.52
N THR A 472 -0.85 -4.16 -5.03
CA THR A 472 -1.50 -5.25 -4.29
C THR A 472 -1.72 -6.48 -5.15
N GLU A 473 -2.33 -6.35 -6.32
CA GLU A 473 -2.54 -7.47 -7.26
C GLU A 473 -1.21 -8.12 -7.68
N TRP A 474 -0.15 -7.32 -7.85
CA TRP A 474 1.18 -7.84 -8.18
C TRP A 474 1.85 -8.57 -7.02
N VAL A 475 1.71 -8.08 -5.79
CA VAL A 475 2.16 -8.81 -4.60
C VAL A 475 1.37 -10.11 -4.43
N GLU A 476 0.08 -10.15 -4.73
CA GLU A 476 -0.74 -11.35 -4.64
C GLU A 476 -0.38 -12.39 -5.73
N GLU A 477 -0.07 -11.94 -6.96
CA GLU A 477 0.44 -12.83 -8.03
C GLU A 477 1.83 -13.40 -7.70
N HIS A 478 2.75 -12.55 -7.23
CA HIS A 478 4.13 -12.93 -6.95
C HIS A 478 4.40 -13.32 -5.50
N MET A 479 3.36 -13.50 -4.66
CA MET A 479 3.48 -13.69 -3.20
C MET A 479 4.51 -14.75 -2.81
N LYS A 480 4.51 -15.91 -3.50
CA LYS A 480 5.45 -17.02 -3.24
C LYS A 480 6.89 -16.68 -3.62
N GLU A 481 7.07 -15.87 -4.66
CA GLU A 481 8.40 -15.42 -5.08
C GLU A 481 8.91 -14.32 -4.14
N LEU A 482 8.07 -13.36 -3.77
CA LEU A 482 8.41 -12.27 -2.84
C LEU A 482 8.75 -12.79 -1.44
N TYR A 483 8.04 -13.81 -0.96
CA TYR A 483 8.35 -14.46 0.31
C TYR A 483 9.75 -15.08 0.33
N GLU A 484 10.18 -15.73 -0.76
CA GLU A 484 11.48 -16.42 -0.84
C GLU A 484 12.64 -15.57 -1.40
N ARG A 485 12.34 -14.46 -2.08
CA ARG A 485 13.32 -13.69 -2.88
C ARG A 485 13.37 -12.20 -2.58
N GLY A 486 12.33 -11.61 -1.99
CA GLY A 486 12.27 -10.18 -1.70
C GLY A 486 13.27 -9.76 -0.61
N VAL A 487 14.31 -9.03 -1.00
CA VAL A 487 15.32 -8.49 -0.08
C VAL A 487 14.80 -7.22 0.58
N ALA A 488 14.29 -6.29 -0.23
CA ALA A 488 13.70 -5.04 0.21
C ALA A 488 12.76 -4.45 -0.85
N TYR A 489 11.77 -3.66 -0.41
CA TYR A 489 10.97 -2.78 -1.26
C TYR A 489 11.22 -1.32 -0.86
N LEU A 490 11.54 -0.48 -1.85
CA LEU A 490 11.92 0.92 -1.69
C LEU A 490 10.89 1.79 -2.42
N ASN A 491 9.98 2.38 -1.66
CA ASN A 491 8.95 3.29 -2.13
C ASN A 491 9.49 4.73 -2.20
N VAL A 492 9.22 5.40 -3.31
CA VAL A 492 9.20 6.87 -3.37
C VAL A 492 7.99 7.25 -4.21
N ASP A 493 6.87 7.39 -3.51
CA ASP A 493 5.59 7.84 -4.06
C ASP A 493 5.77 9.17 -4.81
N TYR A 494 6.16 10.20 -4.07
CA TYR A 494 6.61 11.49 -4.58
C TYR A 494 7.97 11.85 -3.98
N ALA A 495 8.78 12.61 -4.73
CA ALA A 495 10.12 12.95 -4.26
C ALA A 495 10.05 13.94 -3.08
N LEU A 496 9.18 14.95 -3.17
CA LEU A 496 8.90 15.87 -2.08
C LEU A 496 7.58 16.62 -2.24
N ASP A 497 6.97 16.94 -1.11
CA ASP A 497 5.87 17.91 -0.99
C ASP A 497 6.37 19.29 -0.55
N PHE A 498 7.47 19.33 0.22
CA PHE A 498 8.10 20.55 0.74
C PHE A 498 9.56 20.26 1.11
N TYR A 499 10.44 21.26 1.00
CA TYR A 499 11.89 21.06 1.02
C TYR A 499 12.55 21.20 2.40
N GLU A 500 11.81 20.99 3.50
CA GLU A 500 12.32 21.25 4.85
C GLU A 500 12.85 19.99 5.55
N LYS A 501 12.13 18.87 5.49
CA LYS A 501 12.37 17.66 6.30
C LYS A 501 12.56 16.45 5.41
N LEU A 502 13.64 15.69 5.59
CA LEU A 502 13.67 14.31 5.10
C LEU A 502 12.83 13.43 6.04
N SER A 503 11.77 12.81 5.52
CA SER A 503 10.94 11.84 6.23
C SER A 503 11.32 10.43 5.76
N ILE A 504 11.59 9.53 6.71
CA ILE A 504 11.89 8.12 6.45
C ILE A 504 10.96 7.25 7.30
N ASN A 505 10.06 6.52 6.65
CA ASN A 505 9.27 5.43 7.21
C ASN A 505 9.96 4.11 6.83
N THR A 506 10.24 3.19 7.76
CA THR A 506 11.09 2.03 7.44
C THR A 506 10.94 0.82 8.36
N SER A 507 11.14 -0.38 7.79
CA SER A 507 11.53 -1.56 8.56
C SER A 507 12.82 -1.29 9.35
N PRO A 508 12.91 -1.72 10.62
CA PRO A 508 14.14 -1.60 11.42
C PRO A 508 15.39 -2.21 10.75
N LEU A 509 15.22 -3.16 9.83
CA LEU A 509 16.32 -3.82 9.11
C LEU A 509 17.04 -2.91 8.11
N LEU A 510 16.36 -1.88 7.58
CA LEU A 510 16.88 -1.04 6.50
C LEU A 510 17.49 0.28 6.99
N GLN A 511 17.44 0.56 8.29
CA GLN A 511 17.87 1.83 8.89
C GLN A 511 19.37 2.12 8.68
N ASP A 512 20.25 1.15 8.92
CA ASP A 512 21.70 1.35 8.77
C ASP A 512 22.13 1.58 7.32
N VAL A 513 21.57 0.81 6.38
CA VAL A 513 21.84 1.00 4.95
C VAL A 513 21.27 2.32 4.42
N MET A 514 20.16 2.82 4.97
CA MET A 514 19.68 4.19 4.73
C MET A 514 20.69 5.23 5.25
N TYR A 515 21.18 5.11 6.48
CA TYR A 515 22.20 6.02 7.02
C TYR A 515 23.49 6.01 6.20
N LYS A 516 23.96 4.83 5.76
CA LYS A 516 25.11 4.65 4.86
C LYS A 516 24.86 5.34 3.50
N SER A 517 23.66 5.23 2.95
CA SER A 517 23.27 5.84 1.68
C SER A 517 23.19 7.37 1.78
N ALA A 518 22.54 7.90 2.81
CA ALA A 518 22.40 9.34 3.04
C ALA A 518 23.75 10.05 3.29
N LYS A 519 24.77 9.33 3.79
CA LYS A 519 26.16 9.82 3.92
C LYS A 519 26.90 9.93 2.57
N LYS A 520 26.33 9.43 1.47
CA LYS A 520 26.90 9.56 0.11
C LYS A 520 26.21 10.63 -0.73
N VAL A 521 24.96 10.97 -0.43
CA VAL A 521 24.21 12.00 -1.14
C VAL A 521 24.68 13.39 -0.70
N PRO A 522 25.04 14.31 -1.62
CA PRO A 522 25.32 15.70 -1.28
C PRO A 522 24.12 16.40 -0.65
N ASN A 523 24.36 17.28 0.33
CA ASN A 523 23.30 18.07 0.96
C ASN A 523 22.59 18.97 -0.09
N PRO A 524 21.27 18.83 -0.32
CA PRO A 524 20.53 19.70 -1.24
C PRO A 524 20.24 21.10 -0.68
N SER A 525 20.36 21.29 0.65
CA SER A 525 20.02 22.52 1.34
C SER A 525 21.16 23.55 1.29
N PRO A 526 20.93 24.76 0.75
CA PRO A 526 21.89 25.85 0.81
C PRO A 526 21.94 26.54 2.20
N HIS A 527 21.10 26.11 3.14
CA HIS A 527 20.93 26.73 4.46
C HIS A 527 21.66 26.00 5.59
N HIS A 528 22.28 24.85 5.31
CA HIS A 528 22.98 24.04 6.30
C HIS A 528 24.41 23.71 5.84
N ASN A 529 25.39 23.86 6.73
CA ASN A 529 26.82 23.69 6.41
C ASN A 529 27.29 22.23 6.35
N GLY A 530 26.43 21.25 6.70
CA GLY A 530 26.72 19.83 6.52
C GLY A 530 26.90 19.48 5.05
N THR A 531 27.84 18.60 4.74
CA THR A 531 28.20 18.27 3.34
C THR A 531 27.28 17.21 2.75
N THR A 532 26.69 16.34 3.58
CA THR A 532 25.84 15.23 3.16
C THR A 532 24.38 15.42 3.54
N LEU A 533 23.49 14.69 2.86
CA LEU A 533 22.08 14.59 3.21
C LEU A 533 21.88 14.07 4.64
N TYR A 534 22.71 13.12 5.08
CA TYR A 534 22.72 12.62 6.46
C TYR A 534 23.02 13.72 7.48
N ASP A 535 23.99 14.60 7.21
CA ASP A 535 24.33 15.70 8.13
C ASP A 535 23.17 16.69 8.28
N ASN A 536 22.51 17.03 7.16
CA ASN A 536 21.33 17.88 7.17
C ASN A 536 20.16 17.22 7.91
N TRP A 537 19.88 15.94 7.64
CA TRP A 537 18.83 15.18 8.30
C TRP A 537 19.06 15.05 9.82
N LYS A 538 20.28 14.72 10.26
CA LYS A 538 20.66 14.66 11.70
C LYS A 538 20.57 16.03 12.37
N HIS A 539 20.93 17.10 11.67
CA HIS A 539 20.77 18.45 12.22
C HIS A 539 19.30 18.84 12.41
N GLN A 540 18.43 18.47 11.46
CA GLN A 540 17.02 18.84 11.48
C GLN A 540 16.18 18.01 12.46
N TYR A 541 16.41 16.69 12.52
CA TYR A 541 15.64 15.75 13.35
C TYR A 541 16.55 14.74 14.06
N PRO A 542 17.30 15.16 15.09
CA PRO A 542 18.13 14.25 15.88
C PRO A 542 17.31 13.33 16.79
N GLU A 543 17.75 12.08 16.91
CA GLU A 543 17.31 11.11 17.91
C GLU A 543 18.56 10.49 18.56
N GLY A 544 19.02 11.11 19.66
CA GLY A 544 20.34 10.83 20.21
C GLY A 544 21.45 11.22 19.23
N ASP A 545 22.29 10.24 18.87
CA ASP A 545 23.40 10.42 17.92
C ASP A 545 23.06 10.05 16.46
N GLU A 546 21.84 9.63 16.19
CA GLU A 546 21.35 9.29 14.85
C GLU A 546 20.27 10.29 14.40
N PRO A 547 19.95 10.40 13.11
CA PRO A 547 18.74 11.09 12.67
C PRO A 547 17.50 10.21 12.88
N LYS A 548 16.41 10.83 13.32
CA LYS A 548 15.13 10.19 13.63
C LYS A 548 14.50 9.54 12.40
N VAL A 549 14.06 8.30 12.56
CA VAL A 549 13.23 7.54 11.60
C VAL A 549 11.84 7.26 12.19
N SER A 550 10.92 6.82 11.35
CA SER A 550 9.63 6.23 11.73
C SER A 550 9.65 4.73 11.40
N TYR A 551 9.11 3.90 12.30
CA TYR A 551 8.86 2.48 12.04
C TYR A 551 7.37 2.19 11.73
N SER A 552 6.60 3.24 11.44
CA SER A 552 5.23 3.15 10.93
C SER A 552 5.28 3.35 9.41
N LEU A 553 4.90 2.33 8.65
CA LEU A 553 4.77 2.40 7.19
C LEU A 553 3.30 2.65 6.79
N GLY A 554 2.32 2.21 7.57
CA GLY A 554 0.89 2.47 7.36
C GLY A 554 0.33 1.79 6.09
N SER A 555 -0.92 2.11 5.72
CA SER A 555 -1.50 1.74 4.40
C SER A 555 -1.46 2.91 3.41
N GLY A 556 -0.46 3.80 3.52
CA GLY A 556 -0.49 5.12 2.89
C GLY A 556 0.00 5.20 1.45
N SER A 557 0.61 4.14 0.91
CA SER A 557 1.15 4.02 -0.45
C SER A 557 1.56 2.54 -0.71
N ASP A 558 2.10 2.24 -1.88
CA ASP A 558 2.32 0.89 -2.42
C ASP A 558 3.17 -0.06 -1.55
N MET A 559 3.97 0.43 -0.60
CA MET A 559 4.75 -0.41 0.34
C MET A 559 3.87 -1.25 1.27
N ALA A 560 2.62 -0.85 1.50
CA ALA A 560 1.74 -1.48 2.48
C ALA A 560 1.62 -2.99 2.26
N THR A 561 1.33 -3.42 1.02
CA THR A 561 1.11 -4.84 0.72
C THR A 561 2.42 -5.64 0.74
N PHE A 562 3.54 -5.04 0.30
CA PHE A 562 4.88 -5.62 0.43
C PHE A 562 5.25 -5.91 1.89
N TYR A 563 5.01 -4.94 2.77
CA TYR A 563 5.37 -5.03 4.18
C TYR A 563 4.38 -5.90 4.96
N GLN A 564 3.10 -5.57 4.89
CA GLN A 564 2.07 -6.10 5.79
C GLN A 564 1.43 -7.41 5.34
N ARG A 565 1.54 -7.78 4.05
CA ARG A 565 1.08 -9.08 3.52
C ARG A 565 2.24 -10.00 3.19
N ALA A 566 3.23 -9.51 2.43
CA ALA A 566 4.36 -10.32 1.97
C ALA A 566 5.56 -10.38 2.92
N GLY A 567 5.62 -9.50 3.94
CA GLY A 567 6.73 -9.44 4.91
C GLY A 567 8.06 -9.00 4.33
N VAL A 568 8.07 -8.34 3.16
CA VAL A 568 9.29 -7.80 2.55
C VAL A 568 9.72 -6.56 3.34
N PRO A 569 10.96 -6.49 3.86
CA PRO A 569 11.46 -5.28 4.52
C PRO A 569 11.26 -4.08 3.62
N SER A 570 10.52 -3.09 4.10
CA SER A 570 10.06 -1.99 3.25
C SER A 570 10.50 -0.62 3.78
N MET A 571 10.55 0.35 2.89
CA MET A 571 10.86 1.73 3.22
C MET A 571 10.06 2.66 2.32
N ASP A 572 9.65 3.79 2.88
CA ASP A 572 9.02 4.89 2.17
C ASP A 572 9.68 6.20 2.63
N PHE A 573 10.08 7.05 1.67
CA PHE A 573 10.84 8.25 1.98
C PHE A 573 10.69 9.38 0.96
N PHE A 574 10.56 10.59 1.50
CA PHE A 574 10.28 11.82 0.75
C PHE A 574 10.72 13.04 1.56
N TYR A 575 10.84 14.19 0.89
CA TYR A 575 11.00 15.48 1.58
C TYR A 575 9.62 16.12 1.87
N THR A 576 9.43 16.64 3.08
CA THR A 576 8.16 17.22 3.55
C THR A 576 8.40 18.45 4.44
N TYR A 577 7.34 18.99 5.04
CA TYR A 577 7.40 20.12 5.98
C TYR A 577 7.65 19.66 7.41
N ASP A 578 8.15 20.58 8.26
CA ASP A 578 8.18 20.33 9.70
C ASP A 578 6.78 20.51 10.31
N SER A 579 6.12 19.42 10.70
CA SER A 579 4.78 19.47 11.31
C SER A 579 4.73 20.10 12.71
N GLU A 580 5.87 20.30 13.38
CA GLU A 580 5.95 21.08 14.62
C GLU A 580 5.96 22.59 14.37
N LYS A 581 6.47 23.03 13.20
CA LYS A 581 6.49 24.44 12.79
C LYS A 581 5.26 24.82 11.95
N TRP A 582 4.91 23.98 10.99
CA TRP A 582 3.77 24.15 10.09
C TRP A 582 2.63 23.26 10.56
N LYS A 583 1.55 23.87 11.06
CA LYS A 583 0.33 23.16 11.49
C LYS A 583 -0.52 22.63 10.31
N THR A 584 0.12 22.23 9.21
CA THR A 584 -0.55 21.77 7.98
C THR A 584 -0.65 20.24 7.99
N LEU A 585 -1.74 19.68 7.45
CA LEU A 585 -2.01 18.23 7.52
C LEU A 585 -1.60 17.43 6.29
N SER A 586 -1.40 18.11 5.16
CA SER A 586 -0.61 17.67 4.00
C SER A 586 -0.13 18.93 3.27
N TYR A 587 0.49 18.78 2.11
CA TYR A 587 0.70 19.91 1.21
C TYR A 587 -0.65 20.42 0.65
N PRO A 588 -0.83 21.74 0.44
CA PRO A 588 -2.16 22.30 0.21
C PRO A 588 -2.89 21.76 -1.03
N SER A 589 -2.20 21.55 -2.15
CA SER A 589 -2.81 21.15 -3.44
C SER A 589 -3.12 19.66 -3.58
N TYR A 590 -2.83 18.84 -2.56
CA TYR A 590 -3.01 17.39 -2.53
C TYR A 590 -4.38 16.93 -3.08
N HIS A 591 -4.35 16.03 -4.07
CA HIS A 591 -5.51 15.49 -4.80
C HIS A 591 -6.47 16.53 -5.43
N THR A 592 -6.00 17.75 -5.70
CA THR A 592 -6.79 18.82 -6.34
C THR A 592 -6.31 19.13 -7.76
N ALA A 593 -7.17 19.72 -8.59
CA ALA A 593 -6.82 20.22 -9.93
C ALA A 593 -5.63 21.21 -9.99
N TYR A 594 -5.15 21.70 -8.85
CA TYR A 594 -4.05 22.66 -8.75
C TYR A 594 -2.67 22.01 -8.54
N ASP A 595 -2.61 20.71 -8.24
CA ASP A 595 -1.36 19.96 -8.31
C ASP A 595 -0.95 19.80 -9.79
N THR A 596 0.07 20.57 -10.18
CA THR A 596 0.45 20.81 -11.56
C THR A 596 1.95 21.01 -11.67
N PHE A 597 2.50 20.84 -12.89
CA PHE A 597 3.92 21.14 -13.15
C PHE A 597 4.30 22.57 -12.71
N TYR A 598 3.39 23.54 -12.86
CA TYR A 598 3.61 24.90 -12.38
C TYR A 598 3.70 24.94 -10.87
N TYR A 599 2.75 24.34 -10.14
CA TYR A 599 2.78 24.25 -8.68
C TYR A 599 4.13 23.71 -8.18
N TYR A 600 4.53 22.55 -8.71
CA TYR A 600 5.77 21.88 -8.33
C TYR A 600 7.00 22.76 -8.61
N THR A 601 7.11 23.29 -9.83
CA THR A 601 8.29 24.07 -10.27
C THR A 601 8.32 25.52 -9.80
N LYS A 602 7.23 26.02 -9.21
CA LYS A 602 7.12 27.38 -8.65
C LYS A 602 7.28 27.42 -7.15
N PHE A 603 6.77 26.41 -6.43
CA PHE A 603 6.65 26.44 -4.98
C PHE A 603 7.33 25.26 -4.27
N VAL A 604 7.29 24.04 -4.83
CA VAL A 604 7.78 22.81 -4.18
C VAL A 604 9.28 22.61 -4.37
N ASP A 605 9.77 22.48 -5.61
CA ASP A 605 11.20 22.45 -5.89
C ASP A 605 11.55 23.22 -7.18
N PRO A 606 11.67 24.56 -7.10
CA PRO A 606 12.08 25.37 -8.24
C PRO A 606 13.46 24.98 -8.80
N SER A 607 14.32 24.41 -7.96
CA SER A 607 15.72 24.09 -8.24
C SER A 607 15.95 22.69 -8.82
N PHE A 608 15.03 21.76 -8.54
CA PHE A 608 15.15 20.30 -8.67
C PHE A 608 16.33 19.69 -7.88
N ASN A 609 16.86 20.37 -6.86
CA ASN A 609 17.96 19.87 -6.03
C ASN A 609 17.49 18.79 -5.05
N TYR A 610 16.34 18.99 -4.39
CA TYR A 610 15.81 18.03 -3.42
C TYR A 610 15.25 16.81 -4.13
N THR A 611 14.56 17.02 -5.26
CA THR A 611 14.13 15.97 -6.18
C THR A 611 15.31 15.08 -6.63
N LEU A 612 16.45 15.70 -6.97
CA LEU A 612 17.68 14.99 -7.32
C LEU A 612 18.30 14.25 -6.13
N ALA A 613 18.34 14.85 -4.95
CA ALA A 613 18.89 14.22 -3.75
C ALA A 613 18.11 12.95 -3.34
N ILE A 614 16.77 12.97 -3.46
CA ILE A 614 15.93 11.78 -3.26
C ILE A 614 16.20 10.72 -4.35
N SER A 615 16.32 11.14 -5.62
CA SER A 615 16.68 10.22 -6.72
C SER A 615 18.04 9.55 -6.52
N GLN A 616 19.02 10.31 -6.03
CA GLN A 616 20.35 9.83 -5.66
C GLN A 616 20.28 8.87 -4.46
N LEU A 617 19.56 9.24 -3.40
CA LEU A 617 19.35 8.39 -2.22
C LEU A 617 18.74 7.04 -2.59
N TRP A 618 17.68 7.05 -3.39
CA TRP A 618 16.96 5.85 -3.83
C TRP A 618 17.85 4.92 -4.67
N SER A 619 18.62 5.51 -5.59
CA SER A 619 19.57 4.77 -6.44
C SER A 619 20.71 4.15 -5.64
N ILE A 620 21.28 4.91 -4.69
CA ILE A 620 22.42 4.49 -3.86
C ILE A 620 21.99 3.40 -2.88
N LEU A 621 20.82 3.55 -2.26
CA LEU A 621 20.22 2.56 -1.37
C LEU A 621 19.95 1.24 -2.09
N ALA A 622 19.34 1.31 -3.28
CA ALA A 622 19.16 0.14 -4.13
C ALA A 622 20.49 -0.49 -4.54
N CYS A 623 21.52 0.31 -4.85
CA CYS A 623 22.84 -0.15 -5.23
C CYS A 623 23.52 -0.91 -4.09
N TYR A 624 23.54 -0.38 -2.86
CA TYR A 624 24.10 -1.09 -1.69
C TYR A 624 23.36 -2.41 -1.42
N LEU A 625 22.03 -2.38 -1.37
CA LEU A 625 21.23 -3.60 -1.20
C LEU A 625 21.46 -4.63 -2.32
N ALA A 626 21.75 -4.19 -3.54
CA ALA A 626 21.97 -5.05 -4.69
C ALA A 626 23.42 -5.53 -4.87
N GLU A 627 24.42 -4.86 -4.28
CA GLU A 627 25.86 -5.15 -4.43
C GLU A 627 26.47 -5.79 -3.18
N ASP A 628 26.13 -5.30 -1.97
CA ASP A 628 26.81 -5.66 -0.72
C ASP A 628 26.79 -7.18 -0.49
N LYS A 629 27.99 -7.78 -0.34
CA LYS A 629 28.19 -9.23 -0.20
C LYS A 629 27.37 -9.80 0.96
N ILE A 630 27.47 -9.14 2.12
CA ILE A 630 26.67 -9.37 3.32
C ILE A 630 25.78 -8.14 3.51
N LEU A 631 24.47 -8.32 3.70
CA LEU A 631 23.54 -7.20 3.89
C LEU A 631 23.80 -6.47 5.20
N GLU A 632 23.68 -5.14 5.17
CA GLU A 632 23.91 -4.26 6.30
C GLU A 632 22.66 -4.11 7.18
N PHE A 633 22.07 -5.24 7.58
CA PHE A 633 20.92 -5.29 8.49
C PHE A 633 21.41 -5.48 9.93
N ASP A 634 20.94 -4.65 10.86
CA ASP A 634 21.08 -4.86 12.30
C ASP A 634 19.78 -5.31 12.96
N LEU A 635 19.66 -6.64 13.11
CA LEU A 635 18.54 -7.30 13.77
C LEU A 635 18.28 -6.79 15.21
N ARG A 636 19.28 -6.22 15.92
CA ARG A 636 19.13 -5.69 17.28
C ARG A 636 18.23 -4.45 17.32
N ARG A 637 18.20 -3.66 16.23
CA ARG A 637 17.26 -2.54 16.10
C ARG A 637 15.83 -3.03 16.22
N TYR A 638 15.51 -4.13 15.53
CA TYR A 638 14.21 -4.78 15.57
C TYR A 638 13.84 -5.26 16.98
N SER A 639 14.74 -6.00 17.64
CA SER A 639 14.48 -6.52 18.99
C SER A 639 14.30 -5.41 20.02
N ASN A 640 15.05 -4.31 19.90
CA ASN A 640 14.92 -3.14 20.77
C ASN A 640 13.53 -2.47 20.61
N ILE A 641 13.06 -2.26 19.38
CA ILE A 641 11.75 -1.63 19.13
C ILE A 641 10.60 -2.52 19.61
N ILE A 642 10.72 -3.84 19.46
CA ILE A 642 9.78 -4.81 20.04
C ILE A 642 9.81 -4.74 21.57
N ALA A 643 11.00 -4.76 22.20
CA ALA A 643 11.13 -4.72 23.65
C ALA A 643 10.55 -3.43 24.26
N VAL A 644 10.84 -2.27 23.65
CA VAL A 644 10.26 -0.97 24.02
C VAL A 644 8.74 -0.99 23.84
N SER A 645 8.23 -1.49 22.71
CA SER A 645 6.79 -1.57 22.44
C SER A 645 6.04 -2.47 23.44
N VAL A 646 6.61 -3.62 23.83
CA VAL A 646 6.04 -4.50 24.84
C VAL A 646 6.08 -3.84 26.22
N TYR A 647 7.19 -3.19 26.60
CA TYR A 647 7.28 -2.45 27.85
C TYR A 647 6.24 -1.33 27.94
N ASP A 648 6.07 -0.54 26.87
CA ASP A 648 5.08 0.53 26.79
C ASP A 648 3.64 -0.01 26.87
N LEU A 649 3.36 -1.13 26.22
CA LEU A 649 2.07 -1.83 26.27
C LEU A 649 1.77 -2.27 27.71
N CYS A 650 2.67 -3.02 28.35
CA CYS A 650 2.55 -3.45 29.75
C CYS A 650 2.32 -2.26 30.69
N LYS A 651 3.11 -1.19 30.55
CA LYS A 651 3.06 -0.03 31.43
C LYS A 651 1.78 0.79 31.29
N LYS A 652 1.24 0.94 30.08
CA LYS A 652 0.03 1.75 29.82
C LYS A 652 -1.25 1.01 30.22
N HIS A 653 -1.30 -0.31 30.00
CA HIS A 653 -2.52 -1.11 30.17
C HIS A 653 -2.41 -2.18 31.26
N ASP A 654 -1.54 -1.98 32.26
CA ASP A 654 -1.38 -2.83 33.46
C ASP A 654 -2.73 -3.15 34.14
N HIS A 655 -3.62 -2.15 34.18
CA HIS A 655 -4.97 -2.28 34.74
C HIS A 655 -5.90 -3.22 33.94
N ILE A 656 -5.65 -3.41 32.65
CA ILE A 656 -6.32 -4.41 31.79
C ILE A 656 -5.69 -5.78 32.05
N PHE A 657 -4.35 -5.90 32.00
CA PHE A 657 -3.66 -7.18 32.10
C PHE A 657 -3.77 -7.84 33.48
N SER A 658 -3.85 -7.04 34.54
CA SER A 658 -4.15 -7.50 35.91
C SER A 658 -5.54 -8.13 36.08
N ASN A 659 -6.41 -8.04 35.06
CA ASN A 659 -7.79 -8.54 35.10
C ASN A 659 -7.96 -9.84 34.28
N ARG A 660 -8.94 -10.66 34.66
CA ARG A 660 -9.39 -11.90 33.97
C ARG A 660 -8.29 -12.88 33.50
N SER A 661 -7.15 -12.92 34.19
CA SER A 661 -6.01 -13.82 33.94
C SER A 661 -5.39 -13.66 32.55
N VAL A 662 -5.11 -12.43 32.12
CA VAL A 662 -4.40 -12.15 30.86
C VAL A 662 -2.89 -12.29 31.07
N ASN A 663 -2.26 -13.29 30.45
CA ASN A 663 -0.82 -13.55 30.59
C ASN A 663 0.01 -12.65 29.66
N ILE A 664 0.24 -11.39 30.06
CA ILE A 664 1.14 -10.48 29.34
C ILE A 664 2.63 -10.79 29.58
N GLU A 665 2.95 -11.50 30.68
CA GLU A 665 4.33 -11.86 31.03
C GLU A 665 5.00 -12.73 29.97
N SER A 666 4.24 -13.62 29.30
CA SER A 666 4.78 -14.45 28.22
C SER A 666 5.31 -13.64 27.03
N LEU A 667 4.64 -12.53 26.69
CA LEU A 667 5.04 -11.63 25.61
C LEU A 667 6.33 -10.86 25.97
N HIS A 668 6.45 -10.46 27.23
CA HIS A 668 7.63 -9.79 27.78
C HIS A 668 8.85 -10.73 27.89
N ASP A 669 8.64 -12.01 28.22
CA ASP A 669 9.72 -12.99 28.20
C ASP A 669 10.10 -13.44 26.78
N ALA A 670 9.15 -13.46 25.84
CA ALA A 670 9.44 -13.64 24.42
C ALA A 670 10.30 -12.49 23.86
N SER A 671 9.99 -11.23 24.17
CA SER A 671 10.80 -10.09 23.70
C SER A 671 12.22 -10.11 24.26
N LYS A 672 12.42 -10.50 25.53
CA LYS A 672 13.78 -10.73 26.10
C LYS A 672 14.55 -11.81 25.35
N LYS A 673 13.92 -12.96 25.07
CA LYS A 673 14.55 -14.05 24.31
C LYS A 673 14.94 -13.60 22.89
N PHE A 674 14.11 -12.75 22.26
CA PHE A 674 14.41 -12.20 20.95
C PHE A 674 15.60 -11.24 20.98
N VAL A 675 15.70 -10.36 21.99
CA VAL A 675 16.92 -9.54 22.22
C VAL A 675 18.15 -10.44 22.32
N GLN A 676 18.14 -11.43 23.21
CA GLN A 676 19.26 -12.37 23.39
C GLN A 676 19.63 -13.13 22.10
N ALA A 677 18.64 -13.50 21.28
CA ALA A 677 18.89 -14.17 20.00
C ALA A 677 19.57 -13.25 18.99
N THR A 678 19.13 -11.99 18.87
CA THR A 678 19.75 -11.01 17.96
C THR A 678 21.16 -10.59 18.40
N GLU A 679 21.39 -10.41 19.70
CA GLU A 679 22.73 -10.21 20.28
C GLU A 679 23.63 -11.39 19.94
N LYS A 680 23.18 -12.63 20.21
CA LYS A 680 23.96 -13.84 19.90
C LYS A 680 24.28 -13.95 18.40
N PHE A 681 23.33 -13.61 17.54
CA PHE A 681 23.50 -13.62 16.09
C PHE A 681 24.62 -12.67 15.64
N HIS A 682 24.62 -11.42 16.11
CA HIS A 682 25.64 -10.44 15.70
C HIS A 682 26.98 -10.61 16.38
N ASP A 683 27.02 -11.02 17.64
CA ASP A 683 28.26 -11.04 18.43
C ASP A 683 29.02 -12.37 18.27
N PHE A 684 28.32 -13.48 17.94
CA PHE A 684 28.93 -14.81 17.85
C PHE A 684 28.78 -15.51 16.50
N TYR A 685 27.70 -15.29 15.74
CA TYR A 685 27.47 -16.03 14.49
C TYR A 685 27.98 -15.23 13.28
N LYS A 686 27.44 -14.03 13.04
CA LYS A 686 27.83 -13.13 11.95
C LYS A 686 29.35 -12.91 11.81
N PRO A 687 30.15 -12.74 12.88
CA PRO A 687 31.59 -12.49 12.77
C PRO A 687 32.43 -13.73 12.43
N LYS A 688 31.86 -14.94 12.54
CA LYS A 688 32.52 -16.21 12.21
C LYS A 688 32.27 -16.66 10.78
N ILE A 689 31.44 -15.93 10.02
CA ILE A 689 31.14 -16.25 8.63
C ILE A 689 32.37 -15.96 7.78
N ASP A 690 32.86 -17.01 7.11
CA ASP A 690 33.83 -16.88 6.04
C ASP A 690 33.17 -16.13 4.88
N ALA A 691 33.53 -14.86 4.75
CA ALA A 691 33.00 -13.99 3.71
C ALA A 691 33.31 -14.53 2.31
N ASP A 692 34.38 -15.31 2.12
CA ASP A 692 34.75 -15.86 0.81
C ASP A 692 34.07 -17.20 0.50
N ASN A 693 33.34 -17.78 1.45
CA ASN A 693 32.44 -18.90 1.23
C ASN A 693 31.04 -18.38 0.80
N PRO A 694 30.64 -18.53 -0.48
CA PRO A 694 29.38 -17.96 -0.97
C PRO A 694 28.15 -18.58 -0.32
N LEU A 695 28.24 -19.82 0.16
CA LEU A 695 27.13 -20.52 0.81
C LEU A 695 26.92 -20.01 2.24
N GLN A 696 28.00 -19.77 3.01
CA GLN A 696 27.86 -19.18 4.35
C GLN A 696 27.30 -17.75 4.28
N VAL A 697 27.81 -16.94 3.33
CA VAL A 697 27.28 -15.59 3.05
C VAL A 697 25.80 -15.66 2.67
N ARG A 698 25.39 -16.61 1.82
CA ARG A 698 23.99 -16.77 1.42
C ARG A 698 23.10 -17.15 2.60
N ILE A 699 23.49 -18.12 3.42
CA ILE A 699 22.69 -18.55 4.58
C ILE A 699 22.60 -17.43 5.63
N LEU A 700 23.67 -16.66 5.84
CA LEU A 700 23.64 -15.47 6.69
C LEU A 700 22.65 -14.41 6.16
N ASN A 701 22.75 -14.06 4.87
CA ASN A 701 21.83 -13.11 4.24
C ASN A 701 20.38 -13.60 4.31
N ASP A 702 20.13 -14.89 4.04
CA ASP A 702 18.79 -15.47 4.08
C ASP A 702 18.20 -15.44 5.49
N LYS A 703 18.98 -15.72 6.56
CA LYS A 703 18.53 -15.51 7.95
C LYS A 703 18.17 -14.05 8.26
N MET A 704 18.91 -13.08 7.73
CA MET A 704 18.60 -11.65 7.92
C MET A 704 17.36 -11.19 7.12
N ILE A 705 17.18 -11.66 5.88
CA ILE A 705 16.02 -11.34 5.03
C ILE A 705 14.75 -11.99 5.58
N GLN A 706 14.82 -13.25 6.00
CA GLN A 706 13.66 -14.03 6.42
C GLN A 706 13.15 -13.64 7.82
N LEU A 707 13.92 -12.89 8.62
CA LEU A 707 13.46 -12.43 9.93
C LEU A 707 12.14 -11.64 9.84
N GLU A 708 11.99 -10.75 8.87
CA GLU A 708 10.74 -9.98 8.68
C GLU A 708 9.55 -10.91 8.36
N ARG A 709 9.77 -12.01 7.62
CA ARG A 709 8.73 -13.01 7.32
C ARG A 709 8.24 -13.74 8.56
N THR A 710 9.06 -13.88 9.60
CA THR A 710 8.63 -14.52 10.85
C THR A 710 7.51 -13.76 11.56
N PHE A 711 7.30 -12.48 11.23
CA PHE A 711 6.23 -11.65 11.77
C PHE A 711 4.91 -11.69 10.98
N ILE A 712 4.82 -12.54 9.94
CA ILE A 712 3.63 -12.74 9.11
C ILE A 712 2.79 -13.90 9.63
N ASP A 713 1.60 -13.62 10.17
CA ASP A 713 0.60 -14.66 10.47
C ASP A 713 -0.24 -14.98 9.22
N PRO A 714 -0.22 -16.22 8.68
CA PRO A 714 -1.03 -16.60 7.53
C PRO A 714 -2.53 -16.34 7.67
N GLU A 715 -3.08 -16.44 8.89
CA GLU A 715 -4.51 -16.19 9.20
C GLU A 715 -4.85 -14.70 9.28
N GLY A 716 -3.85 -13.83 9.39
CA GLY A 716 -4.01 -12.38 9.51
C GLY A 716 -4.54 -11.91 10.86
N ILE A 717 -4.64 -10.59 11.02
CA ILE A 717 -5.21 -9.96 12.22
C ILE A 717 -6.72 -10.22 12.26
N ILE A 718 -7.27 -10.50 13.45
CA ILE A 718 -8.71 -10.75 13.63
C ILE A 718 -9.53 -9.55 13.11
N GLY A 719 -10.50 -9.81 12.24
CA GLY A 719 -11.30 -8.78 11.57
C GLY A 719 -10.63 -8.11 10.35
N LYS A 720 -9.33 -8.34 10.12
CA LYS A 720 -8.55 -7.76 9.02
C LYS A 720 -7.59 -8.78 8.38
N ARG A 721 -8.16 -9.82 7.78
CA ARG A 721 -7.42 -10.95 7.19
C ARG A 721 -6.38 -10.57 6.12
N GLN A 722 -6.50 -9.38 5.54
CA GLN A 722 -5.55 -8.84 4.59
C GLN A 722 -4.24 -8.39 5.27
N TYR A 723 -4.27 -7.88 6.50
CA TYR A 723 -3.07 -7.49 7.22
C TYR A 723 -2.54 -8.67 8.05
N LYS A 724 -1.31 -9.07 7.77
CA LYS A 724 -0.62 -10.20 8.41
C LYS A 724 0.52 -9.76 9.33
N HIS A 725 0.76 -8.44 9.35
CA HIS A 725 1.68 -7.63 10.12
C HIS A 725 1.64 -7.81 11.66
N VAL A 726 2.02 -8.93 12.28
CA VAL A 726 1.70 -9.16 13.72
C VAL A 726 2.27 -8.08 14.65
N ILE A 727 3.51 -7.62 14.37
CA ILE A 727 4.11 -6.49 15.09
C ILE A 727 3.63 -5.14 14.56
N PHE A 728 3.59 -4.92 13.24
CA PHE A 728 3.28 -3.61 12.64
C PHE A 728 2.19 -3.74 11.57
N ALA A 729 1.04 -3.10 11.81
CA ALA A 729 -0.02 -2.89 10.82
C ALA A 729 -0.95 -1.73 11.25
N PRO A 730 -1.84 -1.25 10.38
CA PRO A 730 -2.70 -0.10 10.65
C PRO A 730 -3.83 -0.42 11.64
N MET A 731 -4.30 0.57 12.40
CA MET A 731 -5.44 0.42 13.32
C MET A 731 -6.80 0.46 12.62
N GLU A 732 -7.87 -0.01 13.26
CA GLU A 732 -9.22 -0.12 12.64
C GLU A 732 -9.90 1.24 12.37
N HIS A 733 -9.45 2.27 13.08
CA HIS A 733 -10.01 3.63 13.04
C HIS A 733 -8.99 4.70 12.61
N ASP A 734 -7.79 4.26 12.23
CA ASP A 734 -6.76 5.10 11.62
C ASP A 734 -5.85 4.24 10.73
N ALA A 735 -6.19 4.14 9.45
CA ALA A 735 -5.39 3.41 8.47
C ALA A 735 -4.03 4.09 8.12
N TYR A 736 -3.81 5.34 8.55
CA TYR A 736 -2.57 6.08 8.28
C TYR A 736 -1.47 5.88 9.34
N SER A 737 -1.81 5.44 10.55
CA SER A 737 -0.80 5.08 11.55
C SER A 737 -0.73 3.57 11.79
N ASP A 738 0.47 3.01 11.66
CA ASP A 738 0.73 1.68 12.21
C ASP A 738 0.82 1.79 13.72
N ALA A 739 0.18 0.85 14.41
CA ALA A 739 0.40 0.64 15.82
C ALA A 739 1.23 -0.64 16.03
N SER A 740 2.26 -0.57 16.88
CA SER A 740 2.92 -1.80 17.34
C SER A 740 1.93 -2.70 18.08
N PHE A 741 1.85 -3.99 17.74
CA PHE A 741 0.85 -4.94 18.25
C PHE A 741 -0.61 -4.52 18.01
N PRO A 742 -1.04 -4.32 16.74
CA PRO A 742 -2.34 -3.74 16.41
C PRO A 742 -3.51 -4.58 16.94
N GLY A 743 -3.48 -5.91 16.77
CA GLY A 743 -4.55 -6.79 17.26
C GLY A 743 -4.72 -6.78 18.79
N ILE A 744 -3.64 -6.58 19.56
CA ILE A 744 -3.72 -6.42 21.01
C ILE A 744 -4.33 -5.05 21.35
N LYS A 745 -3.83 -3.97 20.74
CA LYS A 745 -4.31 -2.60 20.98
C LYS A 745 -5.77 -2.40 20.58
N GLU A 746 -6.24 -3.06 19.53
CA GLU A 746 -7.65 -3.02 19.13
C GLU A 746 -8.57 -3.70 20.15
N CYS A 747 -8.17 -4.84 20.70
CA CYS A 747 -8.95 -5.50 21.76
C CYS A 747 -9.01 -4.62 23.03
N ILE A 748 -7.87 -4.02 23.42
CA ILE A 748 -7.79 -3.07 24.54
C ILE A 748 -8.69 -1.85 24.28
N TRP A 749 -8.60 -1.23 23.11
CA TRP A 749 -9.39 -0.06 22.76
C TRP A 749 -10.90 -0.36 22.82
N LYS A 750 -11.34 -1.53 22.34
CA LYS A 750 -12.75 -1.98 22.41
C LYS A 750 -13.21 -2.24 23.85
N ILE A 751 -12.35 -2.79 24.71
CA ILE A 751 -12.63 -2.94 26.14
C ILE A 751 -12.79 -1.56 26.81
N GLU A 752 -11.83 -0.65 26.60
CA GLU A 752 -11.78 0.66 27.27
C GLU A 752 -12.85 1.64 26.78
N ASN A 753 -13.18 1.64 25.48
CA ASN A 753 -14.03 2.68 24.85
C ASN A 753 -15.46 2.21 24.53
N GLU A 754 -15.66 0.92 24.25
CA GLU A 754 -16.96 0.36 23.87
C GLU A 754 -17.57 -0.53 24.98
N ASN A 755 -16.81 -0.86 26.03
CA ASN A 755 -17.14 -1.89 27.03
C ASN A 755 -17.36 -3.28 26.40
N ALA A 756 -16.66 -3.59 25.31
CA ALA A 756 -16.81 -4.86 24.60
C ALA A 756 -16.20 -6.03 25.40
N ASP A 757 -16.84 -7.20 25.37
CA ASP A 757 -16.39 -8.40 26.10
C ASP A 757 -15.35 -9.23 25.32
N VAL A 758 -14.37 -8.57 24.71
CA VAL A 758 -13.37 -9.18 23.80
C VAL A 758 -12.10 -9.70 24.50
N TRP A 759 -12.29 -10.30 25.68
CA TRP A 759 -11.19 -10.70 26.57
C TRP A 759 -10.48 -11.99 26.12
N GLU A 760 -11.18 -12.88 25.42
CA GLU A 760 -10.56 -14.11 24.89
C GLU A 760 -9.81 -13.83 23.58
N GLU A 761 -10.31 -12.91 22.75
CA GLU A 761 -9.60 -12.34 21.61
C GLU A 761 -8.31 -11.63 22.05
N LEU A 762 -8.35 -10.85 23.13
CA LEU A 762 -7.15 -10.24 23.71
C LEU A 762 -6.10 -11.28 24.11
N LYS A 763 -6.51 -12.36 24.81
CA LYS A 763 -5.61 -13.48 25.17
C LYS A 763 -5.06 -14.19 23.94
N GLN A 764 -5.89 -14.41 22.92
CA GLN A 764 -5.46 -15.01 21.66
C GLN A 764 -4.42 -14.14 20.96
N GLN A 765 -4.64 -12.83 20.85
CA GLN A 765 -3.70 -11.90 20.20
C GLN A 765 -2.36 -11.79 20.96
N ILE A 766 -2.38 -11.84 22.29
CA ILE A 766 -1.15 -11.92 23.10
C ILE A 766 -0.42 -13.26 22.86
N SER A 767 -1.15 -14.37 22.75
CA SER A 767 -0.57 -15.68 22.44
C SER A 767 0.04 -15.74 21.04
N VAL A 768 -0.63 -15.14 20.04
CA VAL A 768 -0.12 -15.02 18.66
C VAL A 768 1.17 -14.21 18.67
N ALA A 769 1.16 -12.99 19.19
CA ALA A 769 2.35 -12.13 19.28
C ALA A 769 3.51 -12.79 20.05
N THR A 770 3.21 -13.50 21.14
CA THR A 770 4.20 -14.29 21.91
C THR A 770 4.83 -15.37 21.04
N TYR A 771 4.02 -16.19 20.36
CA TYR A 771 4.47 -17.26 19.48
C TYR A 771 5.34 -16.72 18.33
N THR A 772 4.85 -15.69 17.63
CA THR A 772 5.54 -15.02 16.52
C THR A 772 6.93 -14.52 16.92
N ILE A 773 7.07 -13.85 18.07
CA ILE A 773 8.37 -13.35 18.57
C ILE A 773 9.31 -14.50 18.96
N LEU A 774 8.79 -15.61 19.52
CA LEU A 774 9.60 -16.80 19.80
C LEU A 774 10.10 -17.45 18.50
N THR A 775 9.24 -17.60 17.49
CA THR A 775 9.65 -18.10 16.15
C THR A 775 10.70 -17.18 15.51
N ALA A 776 10.56 -15.85 15.65
CA ALA A 776 11.57 -14.89 15.21
C ALA A 776 12.92 -15.14 15.89
N ALA A 777 12.94 -15.35 17.21
CA ALA A 777 14.15 -15.65 17.97
C ALA A 777 14.78 -17.01 17.59
N GLU A 778 13.97 -18.04 17.40
CA GLU A 778 14.41 -19.38 17.00
C GLU A 778 14.99 -19.40 15.58
N SER A 779 14.46 -18.59 14.65
CA SER A 779 14.97 -18.48 13.28
C SER A 779 16.44 -18.03 13.18
N LEU A 780 16.95 -17.35 14.22
CA LEU A 780 18.30 -16.80 14.32
C LEU A 780 19.32 -17.77 14.94
N ASP A 781 18.98 -19.04 15.10
CA ASP A 781 19.90 -20.08 15.61
C ASP A 781 21.16 -20.29 14.72
N GLU A 782 22.06 -21.17 15.16
CA GLU A 782 23.28 -21.49 14.41
C GLU A 782 23.07 -22.43 13.20
N ILE A 783 21.87 -22.99 13.01
CA ILE A 783 21.64 -24.06 12.04
C ILE A 783 21.90 -23.54 10.62
N GLY A 784 22.68 -24.32 9.88
CA GLY A 784 23.08 -24.03 8.49
C GLY A 784 24.34 -23.16 8.35
N LEU A 785 24.78 -22.45 9.38
CA LEU A 785 25.93 -21.51 9.28
C LEU A 785 27.31 -22.18 9.16
N GLY A 786 27.37 -23.51 9.06
CA GLY A 786 28.60 -24.25 8.78
C GLY A 786 29.57 -24.34 9.95
N PHE A 787 29.19 -23.89 11.14
CA PHE A 787 29.95 -24.18 12.36
C PHE A 787 29.93 -25.70 12.58
N ASN A 788 31.11 -26.31 12.52
CA ASN A 788 31.26 -27.73 12.82
C ASN A 788 30.69 -28.00 14.22
N ARG A 789 29.91 -29.09 14.35
CA ARG A 789 29.60 -29.70 15.66
C ARG A 789 30.86 -30.36 16.25
N ALA A 790 31.88 -29.55 16.50
CA ALA A 790 32.99 -29.91 17.36
C ALA A 790 32.59 -29.53 18.79
N ASN A 791 32.49 -30.55 19.65
CA ASN A 791 32.44 -30.44 21.12
C ASN A 791 31.11 -29.97 21.74
N HIS A 792 30.01 -30.65 21.39
CA HIS A 792 28.92 -30.88 22.34
C HIS A 792 28.87 -32.36 22.75
N THR A 793 29.96 -32.79 23.39
CA THR A 793 30.06 -34.02 24.18
C THR A 793 30.95 -33.74 25.39
N GLU A 794 30.35 -33.16 26.43
CA GLU A 794 30.75 -33.23 27.83
C GLU A 794 29.50 -32.97 28.70
#